data_AF-A0A4U0TQ69-F1
#
_entry.id   AF-A0A4U0TQ69-F1
#
_cell.length_a   1.000
_cell.length_b   1.000
_cell.length_c   1.000
_cell.angle_alpha   90.00
_cell.angle_beta   90.00
_cell.angle_gamma   90.00
#
_symmetry.space_group_name_H-M   'P 1'
#
loop_
_entity.id
_entity.type
_entity.pdbx_description
1 polymer ?
#
loop_
_entity_poly.entity_id
_entity_poly.type
_entity_poly.pdbx_seq_one_letter_code
_entity_poly.pdbx_strand_id
1 'polypeptide(L)'
;MAAEETAPDGEPQLLDAKPLRILIVGAGIGGLAAAIALRQRGHDVEIFEQSKLSQETGAAIHLASNCNGLLRRMGLHAENIGGVECTTVTEFFPQTAELKYRIDAKKMSDKLWTHPWQLAHRAHLHTALRDMAIGLEGRGKPAKLRLSSHVRAVDAATAAITLEDGSAFHGDLLVGADGVHSRTRASIPGGDKKPFGSGKSAFRFLIPTESLKADPNIAEYITPGTLTMWIDSDRRLVMYPCMNNTQMNFVCIHPSAESEAENSTDEGWQKAGSKARMLKIYQNFHTSCRSILEKAQEPKIWKLLDMEKMPGFIHERLAVIGDAAHPFLPHQGQGAGQAIEDAVSLAAVLPLGTPPDEIQERLQVYEQCRYERSHKIQEFTRTAGKDTAQLAAEGKKLDMNEYQIYNFCHDAWDFANNALKMHLASKDETARFRSPLGFGSAPSPRRPLGMDPSHPTIKSLRQSSPETFTTYSIRFQSSRTYLQNLLPPGFTFSTPGTKVFASLVCTTLDGMTWLAGKGYRMCGLYIHGVNFTKRDQSKVYGSYLAVLFEDLADPIVTGRAELGMPKLFADIDVREQGDGRSCTISLSWRGAQFGEMDIFGLVEEDPSAVNGTEQSGPLRGPGPPPPPPEQGLFLYRYVPAVGEPGKADAEYPVFVPKQEPAPDAAAPTTLTTKTASLKFEPRDWQSLPTLHNIAKGLAEVPIYAIEEAKLTKGVGVDDVSGGRRLE
;
A
#
# COMPACT_ATOMS: atom_id res chain seq x y z
N MET A 1 -27.58 26.61 -18.93
CA MET A 1 -26.48 26.89 -17.98
C MET A 1 -26.38 25.67 -17.08
N ALA A 2 -25.53 24.73 -17.47
CA ALA A 2 -25.32 23.48 -16.76
C ALA A 2 -24.22 23.70 -15.72
N ALA A 3 -24.47 23.26 -14.49
CA ALA A 3 -23.48 23.24 -13.43
C ALA A 3 -22.56 22.04 -13.65
N GLU A 4 -21.27 22.31 -13.85
CA GLU A 4 -20.20 21.33 -13.72
C GLU A 4 -20.10 20.93 -12.25
N GLU A 5 -20.40 19.67 -11.94
CA GLU A 5 -20.15 19.08 -10.64
C GLU A 5 -18.67 18.68 -10.58
N THR A 6 -17.88 19.48 -9.86
CA THR A 6 -16.47 19.23 -9.59
C THR A 6 -16.31 17.98 -8.71
N ALA A 7 -15.57 16.99 -9.19
CA ALA A 7 -15.15 15.85 -8.39
C ALA A 7 -14.21 16.32 -7.26
N PRO A 8 -14.21 15.67 -6.08
CA PRO A 8 -13.36 16.08 -4.97
C PRO A 8 -11.87 15.86 -5.32
N ASP A 9 -11.11 16.92 -5.11
CA ASP A 9 -9.70 17.13 -5.44
C ASP A 9 -8.73 16.14 -4.78
N GLY A 10 -7.62 15.82 -5.49
CA GLY A 10 -6.40 15.35 -4.83
C GLY A 10 -5.38 14.55 -5.63
N GLU A 11 -5.70 13.98 -6.80
CA GLU A 11 -4.67 13.32 -7.62
C GLU A 11 -4.09 14.32 -8.65
N PRO A 12 -2.76 14.55 -8.67
CA PRO A 12 -2.16 15.39 -9.69
C PRO A 12 -2.48 14.79 -11.06
N GLN A 13 -3.12 15.56 -11.93
CA GLN A 13 -3.33 15.17 -13.32
C GLN A 13 -1.96 14.99 -13.97
N LEU A 14 -1.51 13.73 -14.06
CA LEU A 14 -0.34 13.32 -14.82
C LEU A 14 -0.65 13.58 -16.30
N LEU A 15 -0.23 14.74 -16.80
CA LEU A 15 -0.47 15.21 -18.18
C LEU A 15 0.09 14.28 -19.28
N ASP A 16 0.76 13.19 -18.94
CA ASP A 16 1.36 12.19 -19.85
C ASP A 16 0.99 10.71 -19.57
N ALA A 17 0.02 10.43 -18.68
CA ALA A 17 -0.29 9.05 -18.30
C ALA A 17 -1.01 8.28 -19.43
N LYS A 18 -0.35 7.26 -20.01
CA LYS A 18 -0.90 6.44 -21.11
C LYS A 18 -1.76 5.28 -20.61
N PRO A 19 -2.89 4.97 -21.28
CA PRO A 19 -3.66 3.77 -21.00
C PRO A 19 -2.97 2.52 -21.54
N LEU A 20 -3.08 1.41 -20.82
CA LEU A 20 -2.73 0.08 -21.33
C LEU A 20 -3.86 -0.45 -22.21
N ARG A 21 -3.53 -1.22 -23.25
CA ARG A 21 -4.46 -2.03 -24.02
C ARG A 21 -4.59 -3.41 -23.41
N ILE A 22 -5.77 -3.75 -22.89
CA ILE A 22 -6.00 -4.98 -22.14
C ILE A 22 -6.99 -5.87 -22.89
N LEU A 23 -6.59 -7.11 -23.16
CA LEU A 23 -7.44 -8.14 -23.75
C LEU A 23 -8.01 -9.03 -22.64
N ILE A 24 -9.31 -9.30 -22.66
CA ILE A 24 -9.99 -10.18 -21.70
C ILE A 24 -10.64 -11.32 -22.45
N VAL A 25 -10.29 -12.57 -22.11
CA VAL A 25 -10.88 -13.77 -22.70
C VAL A 25 -11.96 -14.31 -21.77
N GLY A 26 -13.22 -14.22 -22.20
CA GLY A 26 -14.40 -14.64 -21.45
C GLY A 26 -15.20 -13.46 -20.89
N ALA A 27 -16.48 -13.39 -21.23
CA ALA A 27 -17.42 -12.39 -20.70
C ALA A 27 -18.29 -12.95 -19.56
N GLY A 28 -17.72 -13.79 -18.69
CA GLY A 28 -18.37 -14.19 -17.43
C GLY A 28 -18.38 -13.05 -16.40
N ILE A 29 -18.88 -13.32 -15.18
CA ILE A 29 -18.91 -12.32 -14.09
C ILE A 29 -17.52 -11.74 -13.82
N GLY A 30 -16.48 -12.58 -13.73
CA GLY A 30 -15.10 -12.13 -13.50
C GLY A 30 -14.56 -11.26 -14.64
N GLY A 31 -14.74 -11.68 -15.89
CA GLY A 31 -14.26 -10.93 -17.06
C GLY A 31 -14.96 -9.58 -17.24
N LEU A 32 -16.28 -9.53 -17.02
CA LEU A 32 -17.04 -8.28 -17.06
C LEU A 32 -16.69 -7.36 -15.88
N ALA A 33 -16.52 -7.90 -14.68
CA ALA A 33 -16.04 -7.13 -13.53
C ALA A 33 -14.64 -6.57 -13.77
N ALA A 34 -13.72 -7.36 -14.36
CA ALA A 34 -12.38 -6.90 -14.71
C ALA A 34 -12.44 -5.80 -15.76
N ALA A 35 -13.31 -5.93 -16.76
CA ALA A 35 -13.50 -4.90 -17.78
C ALA A 35 -13.96 -3.57 -17.17
N ILE A 36 -14.94 -3.61 -16.26
CA ILE A 36 -15.43 -2.41 -15.56
C ILE A 36 -14.32 -1.80 -14.69
N ALA A 37 -13.66 -2.60 -13.86
CA ALA A 37 -12.64 -2.11 -12.95
C ALA A 37 -11.45 -1.49 -13.70
N LEU A 38 -10.97 -2.14 -14.77
CA LEU A 38 -9.83 -1.66 -15.57
C LEU A 38 -10.20 -0.44 -16.43
N ARG A 39 -11.40 -0.38 -17.01
CA ARG A 39 -11.82 0.85 -17.72
C ARG A 39 -11.98 2.03 -16.77
N GLN A 40 -12.47 1.81 -15.55
CA GLN A 40 -12.57 2.86 -14.52
C GLN A 40 -11.20 3.38 -14.08
N ARG A 41 -10.13 2.59 -14.29
CA ARG A 41 -8.73 3.01 -14.17
C ARG A 41 -8.16 3.70 -15.40
N GLY A 42 -8.99 3.93 -16.41
CA GLY A 42 -8.63 4.67 -17.62
C GLY A 42 -8.01 3.80 -18.72
N HIS A 43 -7.97 2.48 -18.60
CA HIS A 43 -7.39 1.59 -19.61
C HIS A 43 -8.32 1.29 -20.78
N ASP A 44 -7.75 0.88 -21.90
CA ASP A 44 -8.47 0.50 -23.13
C ASP A 44 -8.71 -1.02 -23.11
N VAL A 45 -9.98 -1.43 -22.95
CA VAL A 45 -10.35 -2.84 -22.73
C VAL A 45 -11.08 -3.45 -23.93
N GLU A 46 -10.72 -4.68 -24.31
CA GLU A 46 -11.37 -5.48 -25.35
C GLU A 46 -11.67 -6.89 -24.82
N ILE A 47 -12.93 -7.31 -24.88
CA ILE A 47 -13.45 -8.58 -24.32
C ILE A 47 -13.80 -9.52 -25.46
N PHE A 48 -13.36 -10.77 -25.38
CA PHE A 48 -13.61 -11.82 -26.37
C PHE A 48 -14.44 -12.94 -25.74
N GLU A 49 -15.65 -13.14 -26.24
CA GLU A 49 -16.61 -14.12 -25.74
C GLU A 49 -17.01 -15.08 -26.85
N GLN A 50 -16.92 -16.39 -26.57
CA GLN A 50 -17.23 -17.42 -27.56
C GLN A 50 -18.73 -17.53 -27.87
N SER A 51 -19.61 -17.23 -26.90
CA SER A 51 -21.05 -17.35 -27.10
C SER A 51 -21.66 -16.11 -27.75
N LYS A 52 -22.92 -16.24 -28.19
CA LYS A 52 -23.76 -15.09 -28.60
C LYS A 52 -24.49 -14.42 -27.43
N LEU A 53 -24.27 -14.89 -26.19
CA LEU A 53 -24.98 -14.45 -24.99
C LEU A 53 -26.52 -14.49 -25.09
N SER A 54 -27.07 -15.36 -25.94
CA SER A 54 -28.50 -15.35 -26.30
C SER A 54 -29.41 -16.02 -25.26
N GLN A 55 -28.89 -16.84 -24.35
CA GLN A 55 -29.66 -17.53 -23.30
C GLN A 55 -28.79 -17.84 -22.08
N GLU A 56 -28.62 -16.89 -21.15
CA GLU A 56 -28.15 -17.25 -19.80
C GLU A 56 -29.32 -17.89 -19.03
N THR A 57 -29.21 -19.19 -18.72
CA THR A 57 -30.27 -19.87 -17.95
C THR A 57 -30.06 -19.71 -16.44
N GLY A 58 -31.17 -19.38 -15.78
CA GLY A 58 -31.25 -18.81 -14.43
C GLY A 58 -30.79 -19.74 -13.30
N ALA A 59 -29.75 -19.30 -12.63
CA ALA A 59 -29.38 -19.70 -11.29
C ALA A 59 -29.28 -18.43 -10.43
N ALA A 60 -29.55 -18.52 -9.14
CA ALA A 60 -29.25 -17.42 -8.24
C ALA A 60 -27.83 -17.54 -7.66
N ILE A 61 -27.33 -16.45 -7.11
CA ILE A 61 -25.97 -16.30 -6.61
C ILE A 61 -25.93 -15.46 -5.32
N HIS A 62 -24.91 -15.70 -4.51
CA HIS A 62 -24.67 -14.96 -3.28
C HIS A 62 -23.72 -13.81 -3.57
N LEU A 63 -24.10 -12.62 -3.12
CA LEU A 63 -23.27 -11.42 -3.10
C LEU A 63 -23.07 -11.00 -1.64
N ALA A 64 -22.16 -11.71 -0.96
CA ALA A 64 -21.79 -11.39 0.42
C ALA A 64 -21.01 -10.06 0.50
N SER A 65 -20.78 -9.56 1.72
CA SER A 65 -20.29 -8.20 1.94
C SER A 65 -19.00 -7.86 1.17
N ASN A 66 -18.05 -8.79 1.15
CA ASN A 66 -16.77 -8.66 0.45
C ASN A 66 -16.93 -8.31 -1.03
N CYS A 67 -17.81 -8.99 -1.76
CA CYS A 67 -18.01 -8.74 -3.19
C CYS A 67 -19.11 -7.71 -3.48
N ASN A 68 -20.14 -7.59 -2.62
CA ASN A 68 -21.17 -6.58 -2.77
C ASN A 68 -20.59 -5.16 -2.57
N GLY A 69 -19.63 -4.99 -1.65
CA GLY A 69 -18.90 -3.74 -1.50
C GLY A 69 -18.13 -3.34 -2.77
N LEU A 70 -17.47 -4.32 -3.40
CA LEU A 70 -16.75 -4.09 -4.65
C LEU A 70 -17.69 -3.76 -5.83
N LEU A 71 -18.84 -4.43 -5.93
CA LEU A 71 -19.86 -4.08 -6.93
C LEU A 71 -20.36 -2.64 -6.73
N ARG A 72 -20.66 -2.26 -5.49
CA ARG A 72 -21.07 -0.88 -5.16
C ARG A 72 -19.98 0.13 -5.48
N ARG A 73 -18.71 -0.20 -5.21
CA ARG A 73 -17.55 0.63 -5.60
C ARG A 73 -17.50 0.87 -7.10
N MET A 74 -17.84 -0.14 -7.91
CA MET A 74 -17.94 -0.02 -9.37
C MET A 74 -19.21 0.71 -9.84
N GLY A 75 -20.15 1.03 -8.94
CA GLY A 75 -21.43 1.67 -9.25
C GLY A 75 -22.59 0.69 -9.49
N LEU A 76 -22.40 -0.61 -9.25
CA LEU A 76 -23.47 -1.61 -9.37
C LEU A 76 -24.08 -1.91 -8.00
N HIS A 77 -25.38 -1.64 -7.89
CA HIS A 77 -26.16 -1.90 -6.68
C HIS A 77 -27.07 -3.11 -6.92
N ALA A 78 -26.85 -4.20 -6.18
CA ALA A 78 -27.57 -5.46 -6.39
C ALA A 78 -29.09 -5.32 -6.20
N GLU A 79 -29.53 -4.44 -5.31
CA GLU A 79 -30.94 -4.11 -5.10
C GLU A 79 -31.64 -3.61 -6.37
N ASN A 80 -30.93 -2.88 -7.24
CA ASN A 80 -31.50 -2.29 -8.47
C ASN A 80 -31.76 -3.34 -9.56
N ILE A 81 -31.19 -4.54 -9.42
CA ILE A 81 -31.34 -5.65 -10.38
C ILE A 81 -32.17 -6.81 -9.82
N GLY A 82 -32.91 -6.54 -8.75
CA GLY A 82 -33.78 -7.52 -8.08
C GLY A 82 -33.07 -8.40 -7.05
N GLY A 83 -31.91 -7.96 -6.53
CA GLY A 83 -31.26 -8.55 -5.38
C GLY A 83 -32.13 -8.47 -4.13
N VAL A 84 -32.10 -9.53 -3.32
CA VAL A 84 -32.83 -9.62 -2.06
C VAL A 84 -31.84 -9.67 -0.91
N GLU A 85 -31.98 -8.79 0.07
CA GLU A 85 -31.15 -8.84 1.28
C GLU A 85 -31.41 -10.14 2.06
N CYS A 86 -30.33 -10.85 2.39
CA CYS A 86 -30.36 -12.04 3.22
C CYS A 86 -30.44 -11.64 4.70
N THR A 87 -31.65 -11.65 5.26
CA THR A 87 -31.90 -11.23 6.64
C THR A 87 -31.80 -12.40 7.62
N THR A 88 -32.12 -13.62 7.18
CA THR A 88 -32.15 -14.81 8.03
C THR A 88 -31.51 -16.00 7.31
N VAL A 89 -30.73 -16.79 8.04
CA VAL A 89 -30.30 -18.14 7.61
C VAL A 89 -30.91 -19.18 8.55
N THR A 90 -31.56 -20.19 7.98
CA THR A 90 -32.18 -21.30 8.74
C THR A 90 -31.69 -22.64 8.24
N GLU A 91 -31.43 -23.55 9.17
CA GLU A 91 -31.17 -24.97 8.87
C GLU A 91 -32.16 -25.85 9.62
N PHE A 92 -32.68 -26.86 8.92
CA PHE A 92 -33.63 -27.84 9.43
C PHE A 92 -33.07 -29.26 9.30
N PHE A 93 -33.50 -30.14 10.20
CA PHE A 93 -33.28 -31.58 10.03
C PHE A 93 -34.12 -32.09 8.85
N PRO A 94 -33.51 -32.79 7.86
CA PRO A 94 -34.20 -33.14 6.62
C PRO A 94 -35.35 -34.13 6.81
N GLN A 95 -35.30 -35.02 7.80
CA GLN A 95 -36.33 -36.06 8.00
C GLN A 95 -37.52 -35.57 8.83
N THR A 96 -37.28 -34.72 9.83
CA THR A 96 -38.32 -34.28 10.80
C THR A 96 -38.84 -32.87 10.55
N ALA A 97 -38.13 -32.07 9.73
CA ALA A 97 -38.34 -30.63 9.57
C ALA A 97 -38.22 -29.82 10.89
N GLU A 98 -37.61 -30.39 11.93
CA GLU A 98 -37.29 -29.65 13.15
C GLU A 98 -36.18 -28.62 12.89
N LEU A 99 -36.33 -27.44 13.48
CA LEU A 99 -35.34 -26.36 13.37
C LEU A 99 -34.04 -26.77 14.08
N LYS A 100 -32.94 -26.82 13.32
CA LYS A 100 -31.61 -27.09 13.87
C LYS A 100 -30.96 -25.82 14.39
N TYR A 101 -30.95 -24.76 13.58
CA TYR A 101 -30.56 -23.42 14.03
C TYR A 101 -31.14 -22.32 13.14
N ARG A 102 -31.20 -21.10 13.70
CA ARG A 102 -31.58 -19.87 13.00
C ARG A 102 -30.60 -18.75 13.34
N ILE A 103 -30.06 -18.10 12.32
CA ILE A 103 -29.13 -16.97 12.43
C ILE A 103 -29.82 -15.72 11.88
N ASP A 104 -29.76 -14.64 12.66
CA ASP A 104 -30.11 -13.29 12.22
C ASP A 104 -28.93 -12.70 11.44
N ALA A 105 -28.93 -12.93 10.13
CA ALA A 105 -27.88 -12.47 9.24
C ALA A 105 -27.88 -10.94 9.09
N LYS A 106 -29.05 -10.29 9.22
CA LYS A 106 -29.16 -8.83 9.18
C LYS A 106 -28.45 -8.20 10.38
N LYS A 107 -28.73 -8.67 11.60
CA LYS A 107 -28.08 -8.15 12.81
C LYS A 107 -26.57 -8.36 12.81
N MET A 108 -26.11 -9.47 12.23
CA MET A 108 -24.68 -9.70 12.03
C MET A 108 -24.09 -8.73 11.00
N SER A 109 -24.78 -8.54 9.87
CA SER A 109 -24.41 -7.58 8.84
C SER A 109 -24.31 -6.16 9.39
N ASP A 110 -25.36 -5.65 10.05
CA ASP A 110 -25.41 -4.29 10.60
C ASP A 110 -24.29 -4.00 11.62
N LYS A 111 -23.72 -5.04 12.25
CA LYS A 111 -22.66 -4.91 13.26
C LYS A 111 -21.25 -5.09 12.70
N LEU A 112 -21.07 -6.02 11.76
CA LEU A 112 -19.75 -6.49 11.33
C LEU A 112 -19.41 -6.10 9.89
N TRP A 113 -20.41 -5.88 9.04
CA TRP A 113 -20.23 -5.81 7.59
C TRP A 113 -20.71 -4.46 7.05
N THR A 114 -19.87 -3.77 6.30
CA THR A 114 -20.19 -2.47 5.70
C THR A 114 -21.33 -2.57 4.68
N HIS A 115 -21.43 -3.71 4.00
CA HIS A 115 -22.41 -3.91 2.92
C HIS A 115 -23.29 -5.13 3.18
N PRO A 116 -24.60 -5.05 2.87
CA PRO A 116 -25.52 -6.14 3.13
C PRO A 116 -25.20 -7.37 2.27
N TRP A 117 -25.49 -8.56 2.79
CA TRP A 117 -25.45 -9.79 2.00
C TRP A 117 -26.67 -9.86 1.10
N GLN A 118 -26.46 -9.88 -0.22
CA GLN A 118 -27.50 -9.88 -1.24
C GLN A 118 -27.61 -11.24 -1.94
N LEU A 119 -28.84 -11.63 -2.28
CA LEU A 119 -29.20 -12.83 -3.03
C LEU A 119 -29.74 -12.39 -4.38
N ALA A 120 -28.97 -12.61 -5.44
CA ALA A 120 -29.25 -12.05 -6.76
C ALA A 120 -29.50 -13.12 -7.81
N HIS A 121 -30.26 -12.78 -8.85
CA HIS A 121 -30.38 -13.64 -10.03
C HIS A 121 -29.13 -13.47 -10.91
N ARG A 122 -28.43 -14.58 -11.21
CA ARG A 122 -27.14 -14.53 -11.92
C ARG A 122 -27.24 -13.84 -13.28
N ALA A 123 -28.30 -14.11 -14.05
CA ALA A 123 -28.47 -13.51 -15.38
C ALA A 123 -28.73 -12.00 -15.32
N HIS A 124 -29.41 -11.51 -14.27
CA HIS A 124 -29.59 -10.06 -14.08
C HIS A 124 -28.27 -9.39 -13.70
N LEU A 125 -27.49 -10.01 -12.81
CA LEU A 125 -26.15 -9.53 -12.46
C LEU A 125 -25.24 -9.49 -13.68
N HIS A 126 -25.21 -10.57 -14.47
CA HIS A 126 -24.42 -10.64 -15.69
C HIS A 126 -24.81 -9.56 -16.70
N THR A 127 -26.12 -9.41 -16.96
CA THR A 127 -26.64 -8.38 -17.88
C THR A 127 -26.25 -6.98 -17.41
N ALA A 128 -26.42 -6.68 -16.12
CA ALA A 128 -26.05 -5.38 -15.56
C ALA A 128 -24.53 -5.11 -15.64
N LEU A 129 -23.70 -6.11 -15.38
CA LEU A 129 -22.24 -5.99 -15.55
C LEU A 129 -21.88 -5.79 -17.02
N ARG A 130 -22.52 -6.51 -17.95
CA ARG A 130 -22.29 -6.37 -19.39
C ARG A 130 -22.63 -4.96 -19.84
N ASP A 131 -23.83 -4.49 -19.51
CA ASP A 131 -24.32 -3.18 -19.92
C ASP A 131 -23.45 -2.06 -19.32
N MET A 132 -22.97 -2.22 -18.09
CA MET A 132 -22.01 -1.30 -17.47
C MET A 132 -20.62 -1.36 -18.14
N ALA A 133 -20.12 -2.54 -18.51
CA ALA A 133 -18.82 -2.69 -19.15
C ALA A 133 -18.76 -2.00 -20.52
N ILE A 134 -19.83 -2.11 -21.32
CA ILE A 134 -19.89 -1.59 -22.70
C ILE A 134 -20.63 -0.25 -22.81
N GLY A 135 -21.27 0.22 -21.73
CA GLY A 135 -22.05 1.45 -21.71
C GLY A 135 -21.18 2.70 -21.88
N LEU A 136 -21.77 3.71 -22.53
CA LEU A 136 -21.15 5.04 -22.67
C LEU A 136 -21.06 5.79 -21.34
N GLU A 137 -21.95 5.45 -20.40
CA GLU A 137 -21.98 6.00 -19.04
C GLU A 137 -20.91 5.35 -18.15
N GLY A 138 -20.47 6.08 -17.11
CA GLY A 138 -19.44 5.63 -16.17
C GLY A 138 -18.03 6.16 -16.50
N ARG A 139 -17.07 5.85 -15.62
CA ARG A 139 -15.68 6.33 -15.76
C ARG A 139 -14.91 5.51 -16.80
N GLY A 140 -14.12 6.21 -17.63
CA GLY A 140 -13.24 5.63 -18.65
C GLY A 140 -13.95 5.18 -19.92
N LYS A 141 -13.18 4.76 -20.93
CA LYS A 141 -13.72 4.40 -22.25
C LYS A 141 -14.52 3.09 -22.19
N PRO A 142 -15.65 2.98 -22.92
CA PRO A 142 -16.39 1.73 -23.06
C PRO A 142 -15.53 0.55 -23.50
N ALA A 143 -15.69 -0.60 -22.84
CA ALA A 143 -15.03 -1.82 -23.26
C ALA A 143 -15.61 -2.30 -24.60
N LYS A 144 -14.76 -2.81 -25.48
CA LYS A 144 -15.18 -3.41 -26.75
C LYS A 144 -15.51 -4.87 -26.56
N LEU A 145 -16.78 -5.25 -26.63
CA LEU A 145 -17.20 -6.66 -26.52
C LEU A 145 -17.32 -7.31 -27.91
N ARG A 146 -16.57 -8.39 -28.12
CA ARG A 146 -16.63 -9.24 -29.32
C ARG A 146 -17.22 -10.59 -28.97
N LEU A 147 -18.40 -10.86 -29.54
CA LEU A 147 -19.09 -12.15 -29.40
C LEU A 147 -18.64 -13.12 -30.47
N SER A 148 -18.99 -14.41 -30.32
CA SER A 148 -18.60 -15.48 -31.25
C SER A 148 -17.09 -15.56 -31.51
N SER A 149 -16.29 -15.16 -30.52
CA SER A 149 -14.83 -15.09 -30.60
C SER A 149 -14.21 -16.29 -29.88
N HIS A 150 -14.05 -17.40 -30.60
CA HIS A 150 -13.44 -18.62 -30.07
C HIS A 150 -11.92 -18.48 -30.06
N VAL A 151 -11.31 -18.39 -28.87
CA VAL A 151 -9.85 -18.33 -28.73
C VAL A 151 -9.25 -19.70 -28.99
N ARG A 152 -8.34 -19.77 -29.96
CA ARG A 152 -7.60 -20.99 -30.34
C ARG A 152 -6.25 -21.08 -29.64
N ALA A 153 -5.50 -19.98 -29.62
CA ALA A 153 -4.15 -19.93 -29.08
C ALA A 153 -3.93 -18.65 -28.28
N VAL A 154 -3.04 -18.74 -27.30
CA VAL A 154 -2.68 -17.67 -26.37
C VAL A 154 -1.15 -17.59 -26.33
N ASP A 155 -0.62 -16.39 -26.44
CA ASP A 155 0.80 -16.09 -26.21
C ASP A 155 0.89 -15.12 -25.03
N ALA A 156 1.36 -15.64 -23.91
CA ALA A 156 1.52 -14.89 -22.67
C ALA A 156 2.65 -13.86 -22.74
N ALA A 157 3.71 -14.09 -23.53
CA ALA A 157 4.87 -13.21 -23.60
C ALA A 157 4.56 -11.91 -24.35
N THR A 158 3.75 -12.01 -25.41
CA THR A 158 3.36 -10.88 -26.26
C THR A 158 1.95 -10.36 -25.97
N ALA A 159 1.26 -10.90 -24.96
CA ALA A 159 -0.15 -10.61 -24.64
C ALA A 159 -1.05 -10.70 -25.89
N ALA A 160 -0.98 -11.83 -26.59
CA ALA A 160 -1.68 -12.04 -27.83
C ALA A 160 -2.65 -13.23 -27.77
N ILE A 161 -3.74 -13.13 -28.53
CA ILE A 161 -4.67 -14.24 -28.76
C ILE A 161 -4.89 -14.43 -30.26
N THR A 162 -5.05 -15.69 -30.67
CA THR A 162 -5.48 -16.06 -32.02
C THR A 162 -6.85 -16.72 -31.94
N LEU A 163 -7.81 -16.24 -32.71
CA LEU A 163 -9.15 -16.82 -32.80
C LEU A 163 -9.19 -17.99 -33.80
N GLU A 164 -10.25 -18.79 -33.76
CA GLU A 164 -10.44 -19.92 -34.68
C GLU A 164 -10.60 -19.49 -36.15
N ASP A 165 -11.07 -18.27 -36.41
CA ASP A 165 -11.15 -17.68 -37.76
C ASP A 165 -9.79 -17.20 -38.30
N GLY A 166 -8.72 -17.33 -37.51
CA GLY A 166 -7.35 -16.93 -37.86
C GLY A 166 -7.02 -15.47 -37.54
N SER A 167 -7.98 -14.66 -37.06
CA SER A 167 -7.72 -13.31 -36.60
C SER A 167 -6.86 -13.31 -35.34
N ALA A 168 -5.95 -12.34 -35.23
CA ALA A 168 -5.04 -12.19 -34.11
C ALA A 168 -5.15 -10.81 -33.48
N PHE A 169 -5.11 -10.75 -32.15
CA PHE A 169 -5.22 -9.54 -31.35
C PHE A 169 -4.05 -9.45 -30.39
N HIS A 170 -3.54 -8.24 -30.19
CA HIS A 170 -2.38 -7.96 -29.34
C HIS A 170 -2.72 -6.82 -28.39
N GLY A 171 -2.26 -6.92 -27.14
CA GLY A 171 -2.37 -5.89 -26.11
C GLY A 171 -1.07 -5.76 -25.31
N ASP A 172 -1.12 -5.01 -24.23
CA ASP A 172 -0.04 -4.91 -23.24
C ASP A 172 -0.20 -5.96 -22.12
N LEU A 173 -1.45 -6.39 -21.88
CA LEU A 173 -1.85 -7.35 -20.86
C LEU A 173 -2.99 -8.24 -21.40
N LEU A 174 -2.93 -9.53 -21.09
CA LEU A 174 -3.97 -10.51 -21.34
C LEU A 174 -4.56 -11.02 -20.01
N VAL A 175 -5.89 -11.03 -19.92
CA VAL A 175 -6.63 -11.54 -18.76
C VAL A 175 -7.47 -12.75 -19.18
N GLY A 176 -7.16 -13.91 -18.62
CA GLY A 176 -7.93 -15.13 -18.81
C GLY A 176 -9.07 -15.24 -17.80
N ALA A 177 -10.31 -15.11 -18.27
CA ALA A 177 -11.54 -15.22 -17.48
C ALA A 177 -12.54 -16.21 -18.11
N ASP A 178 -12.01 -17.25 -18.77
CA ASP A 178 -12.73 -18.21 -19.62
C ASP A 178 -13.26 -19.44 -18.85
N GLY A 179 -13.31 -19.34 -17.53
CA GLY A 179 -14.01 -20.29 -16.66
C GLY A 179 -13.31 -21.63 -16.46
N VAL A 180 -14.04 -22.61 -15.91
CA VAL A 180 -13.47 -23.90 -15.46
C VAL A 180 -12.78 -24.70 -16.58
N HIS A 181 -13.25 -24.55 -17.82
CA HIS A 181 -12.68 -25.18 -19.03
C HIS A 181 -11.66 -24.29 -19.75
N SER A 182 -10.98 -23.43 -18.99
CA SER A 182 -10.04 -22.44 -19.50
C SER A 182 -9.00 -23.01 -20.47
N ARG A 183 -8.85 -22.33 -21.61
CA ARG A 183 -7.72 -22.48 -22.53
C ARG A 183 -6.58 -21.54 -22.16
N THR A 184 -6.88 -20.38 -21.57
CA THR A 184 -5.86 -19.41 -21.16
C THR A 184 -4.97 -19.97 -20.05
N ARG A 185 -5.53 -20.71 -19.09
CA ARG A 185 -4.81 -21.34 -17.98
C ARG A 185 -3.68 -22.26 -18.46
N ALA A 186 -3.85 -22.96 -19.59
CA ALA A 186 -2.83 -23.84 -20.15
C ALA A 186 -1.55 -23.09 -20.60
N SER A 187 -1.60 -21.76 -20.72
CA SER A 187 -0.44 -20.91 -21.01
C SER A 187 0.34 -20.50 -19.76
N ILE A 188 -0.11 -20.88 -18.57
CA ILE A 188 0.67 -20.79 -17.33
C ILE A 188 1.52 -22.07 -17.20
N PRO A 189 2.84 -21.98 -16.94
CA PRO A 189 3.68 -23.16 -16.72
C PRO A 189 3.13 -24.05 -15.59
N GLY A 190 2.79 -25.29 -15.91
CA GLY A 190 2.15 -26.23 -14.98
C GLY A 190 0.67 -25.95 -14.69
N GLY A 191 0.06 -25.00 -15.40
CA GLY A 191 -1.33 -24.56 -15.23
C GLY A 191 -2.36 -25.38 -16.00
N ASP A 192 -1.99 -26.31 -16.89
CA ASP A 192 -2.93 -27.22 -17.58
C ASP A 192 -3.51 -28.30 -16.62
N LYS A 193 -4.10 -27.84 -15.53
CA LYS A 193 -4.83 -28.62 -14.55
C LYS A 193 -6.22 -28.90 -15.09
N LYS A 194 -6.60 -30.18 -15.12
CA LYS A 194 -7.92 -30.61 -15.58
C LYS A 194 -8.89 -30.62 -14.40
N PRO A 195 -10.08 -30.01 -14.53
CA PRO A 195 -11.14 -30.16 -13.55
C PRO A 195 -11.56 -31.63 -13.41
N PHE A 196 -11.87 -32.05 -12.19
CA PHE A 196 -12.37 -33.38 -11.88
C PHE A 196 -13.70 -33.28 -11.13
N GLY A 197 -14.54 -34.31 -11.22
CA GLY A 197 -15.80 -34.34 -10.48
C GLY A 197 -15.57 -34.55 -8.99
N SER A 198 -16.27 -33.80 -8.13
CA SER A 198 -16.18 -33.96 -6.67
C SER A 198 -16.91 -35.18 -6.12
N GLY A 199 -17.51 -35.99 -6.99
CA GLY A 199 -18.43 -37.08 -6.61
C GLY A 199 -19.84 -36.59 -6.24
N LYS A 200 -20.13 -35.29 -6.36
CA LYS A 200 -21.45 -34.71 -6.13
C LYS A 200 -22.00 -34.02 -7.39
N SER A 201 -23.31 -34.09 -7.55
CA SER A 201 -24.08 -33.39 -8.58
C SER A 201 -25.16 -32.54 -7.91
N ALA A 202 -25.65 -31.51 -8.60
CA ALA A 202 -26.70 -30.64 -8.11
C ALA A 202 -27.86 -30.52 -9.12
N PHE A 203 -29.09 -30.74 -8.66
CA PHE A 203 -30.27 -30.25 -9.37
C PHE A 203 -30.42 -28.76 -9.11
N ARG A 204 -30.69 -27.97 -10.16
CA ARG A 204 -30.95 -26.53 -10.08
C ARG A 204 -32.21 -26.17 -10.85
N PHE A 205 -33.05 -25.34 -10.23
CA PHE A 205 -34.29 -24.81 -10.81
C PHE A 205 -34.78 -23.61 -10.00
N LEU A 206 -35.74 -22.89 -10.58
CA LEU A 206 -36.47 -21.77 -9.96
C LEU A 206 -37.94 -22.15 -9.84
N ILE A 207 -38.60 -21.69 -8.78
CA ILE A 207 -40.05 -21.81 -8.62
C ILE A 207 -40.60 -20.43 -8.26
N PRO A 208 -41.72 -19.99 -8.86
CA PRO A 208 -42.41 -18.78 -8.43
C PRO A 208 -42.75 -18.84 -6.94
N THR A 209 -42.34 -17.83 -6.18
CA THR A 209 -42.52 -17.80 -4.71
C THR A 209 -43.99 -17.91 -4.33
N GLU A 210 -44.90 -17.33 -5.12
CA GLU A 210 -46.34 -17.40 -4.90
C GLU A 210 -46.88 -18.84 -4.93
N SER A 211 -46.39 -19.69 -5.85
CA SER A 211 -46.87 -21.08 -5.94
C SER A 211 -46.42 -21.93 -4.75
N LEU A 212 -45.34 -21.54 -4.08
CA LEU A 212 -44.87 -22.16 -2.84
C LEU A 212 -45.69 -21.68 -1.64
N LYS A 213 -45.99 -20.37 -1.57
CA LYS A 213 -46.82 -19.78 -0.50
C LYS A 213 -48.27 -20.27 -0.53
N ALA A 214 -48.80 -20.59 -1.71
CA ALA A 214 -50.15 -21.12 -1.88
C ALA A 214 -50.31 -22.55 -1.32
N ASP A 215 -49.21 -23.25 -1.02
CA ASP A 215 -49.25 -24.61 -0.48
C ASP A 215 -49.16 -24.61 1.06
N PRO A 216 -50.21 -25.03 1.78
CA PRO A 216 -50.23 -25.01 3.24
C PRO A 216 -49.10 -25.84 3.89
N ASN A 217 -48.57 -26.86 3.19
CA ASN A 217 -47.50 -27.71 3.71
C ASN A 217 -46.10 -27.07 3.60
N ILE A 218 -45.99 -25.97 2.86
CA ILE A 218 -44.72 -25.34 2.49
C ILE A 218 -44.65 -23.89 3.00
N ALA A 219 -45.79 -23.19 3.08
CA ALA A 219 -45.87 -21.75 3.31
C ALA A 219 -45.04 -21.25 4.51
N GLU A 220 -44.96 -22.01 5.60
CA GLU A 220 -44.17 -21.66 6.79
C GLU A 220 -42.66 -21.52 6.53
N TYR A 221 -42.12 -22.23 5.52
CA TYR A 221 -40.70 -22.20 5.17
C TYR A 221 -40.37 -21.08 4.16
N ILE A 222 -41.37 -20.35 3.66
CA ILE A 222 -41.23 -19.34 2.60
C ILE A 222 -41.32 -17.94 3.21
N THR A 223 -40.28 -17.57 3.94
CA THR A 223 -40.12 -16.22 4.53
C THR A 223 -39.28 -15.32 3.61
N PRO A 224 -39.69 -14.07 3.34
CA PRO A 224 -38.87 -13.12 2.57
C PRO A 224 -37.45 -12.96 3.14
N GLY A 225 -36.46 -12.82 2.26
CA GLY A 225 -35.06 -12.63 2.63
C GLY A 225 -34.42 -13.78 3.45
N THR A 226 -35.04 -14.97 3.47
CA THR A 226 -34.54 -16.12 4.24
C THR A 226 -33.85 -17.14 3.34
N LEU A 227 -32.61 -17.49 3.67
CA LEU A 227 -31.91 -18.64 3.12
C LEU A 227 -32.23 -19.86 3.99
N THR A 228 -32.74 -20.93 3.38
CA THR A 228 -33.17 -22.14 4.08
C THR A 228 -32.40 -23.36 3.58
N MET A 229 -31.94 -24.19 4.51
CA MET A 229 -31.17 -25.40 4.22
C MET A 229 -31.77 -26.62 4.93
N TRP A 230 -31.82 -27.74 4.21
CA TRP A 230 -32.01 -29.08 4.78
C TRP A 230 -30.78 -29.91 4.43
N ILE A 231 -30.02 -30.30 5.44
CA ILE A 231 -28.72 -30.95 5.28
C ILE A 231 -28.76 -32.33 5.93
N ASP A 232 -28.59 -33.36 5.10
CA ASP A 232 -28.38 -34.74 5.54
C ASP A 232 -26.88 -35.08 5.47
N SER A 233 -26.54 -36.32 5.82
CA SER A 233 -25.17 -36.84 5.83
C SER A 233 -24.43 -36.73 4.49
N ASP A 234 -25.12 -36.87 3.36
CA ASP A 234 -24.52 -36.92 2.01
C ASP A 234 -25.23 -36.06 0.94
N ARG A 235 -26.37 -35.44 1.28
CA ARG A 235 -27.22 -34.69 0.36
C ARG A 235 -27.87 -33.48 1.04
N ARG A 236 -28.15 -32.45 0.26
CA ARG A 236 -28.60 -31.15 0.77
C ARG A 236 -29.62 -30.51 -0.16
N LEU A 237 -30.60 -29.84 0.41
CA LEU A 237 -31.52 -28.94 -0.27
C LEU A 237 -31.29 -27.53 0.26
N VAL A 238 -30.86 -26.61 -0.60
CA VAL A 238 -30.68 -25.20 -0.27
C VAL A 238 -31.65 -24.38 -1.10
N MET A 239 -32.38 -23.48 -0.46
CA MET A 239 -33.24 -22.52 -1.17
C MET A 239 -33.13 -21.11 -0.63
N TYR A 240 -33.34 -20.13 -1.52
CA TYR A 240 -33.32 -18.72 -1.16
C TYR A 240 -33.99 -17.85 -2.23
N PRO A 241 -34.60 -16.72 -1.84
CA PRO A 241 -35.31 -15.85 -2.76
C PRO A 241 -34.36 -15.05 -3.66
N CYS A 242 -34.85 -14.69 -4.84
CA CYS A 242 -34.23 -13.74 -5.76
C CYS A 242 -35.33 -12.97 -6.52
N MET A 243 -34.95 -12.04 -7.39
CA MET A 243 -35.87 -11.21 -8.17
C MET A 243 -36.94 -10.53 -7.30
N ASN A 244 -36.53 -9.71 -6.33
CA ASN A 244 -37.45 -9.03 -5.41
C ASN A 244 -38.42 -9.99 -4.67
N ASN A 245 -37.92 -11.17 -4.26
CA ASN A 245 -38.69 -12.24 -3.63
C ASN A 245 -39.76 -12.91 -4.52
N THR A 246 -39.80 -12.64 -5.83
CA THR A 246 -40.81 -13.24 -6.73
C THR A 246 -40.45 -14.66 -7.17
N GLN A 247 -39.16 -15.03 -7.12
CA GLN A 247 -38.67 -16.36 -7.47
C GLN A 247 -37.85 -16.95 -6.31
N MET A 248 -37.97 -18.26 -6.11
CA MET A 248 -37.18 -19.04 -5.15
C MET A 248 -36.21 -19.93 -5.92
N ASN A 249 -34.91 -19.79 -5.64
CA ASN A 249 -33.87 -20.63 -6.22
C ASN A 249 -33.66 -21.89 -5.39
N PHE A 250 -33.45 -23.02 -6.07
CA PHE A 250 -33.18 -24.30 -5.43
C PHE A 250 -31.87 -24.91 -5.92
N VAL A 251 -31.09 -25.45 -4.97
CA VAL A 251 -29.88 -26.24 -5.24
C VAL A 251 -29.98 -27.53 -4.43
N CYS A 252 -30.13 -28.66 -5.12
CA CYS A 252 -30.29 -29.97 -4.50
C CYS A 252 -29.04 -30.82 -4.78
N ILE A 253 -28.09 -30.81 -3.84
CA ILE A 253 -26.81 -31.54 -3.95
C ILE A 253 -26.98 -32.98 -3.49
N HIS A 254 -26.45 -33.93 -4.25
CA HIS A 254 -26.54 -35.37 -3.99
C HIS A 254 -25.32 -36.12 -4.60
N PRO A 255 -25.06 -37.38 -4.22
CA PRO A 255 -24.03 -38.21 -4.85
C PRO A 255 -24.25 -38.34 -6.37
N SER A 256 -23.21 -38.08 -7.17
CA SER A 256 -23.32 -38.11 -8.64
C SER A 256 -23.79 -39.46 -9.19
N ALA A 257 -23.36 -40.57 -8.56
CA ALA A 257 -23.77 -41.93 -8.95
C ALA A 257 -25.30 -42.14 -8.90
N GLU A 258 -26.03 -41.34 -8.12
CA GLU A 258 -27.48 -41.41 -8.08
C GLU A 258 -28.17 -40.68 -9.23
N SER A 259 -27.48 -39.89 -10.04
CA SER A 259 -28.09 -39.18 -11.18
C SER A 259 -27.34 -39.33 -12.51
N GLU A 260 -26.17 -39.97 -12.51
CA GLU A 260 -25.51 -40.44 -13.72
C GLU A 260 -26.36 -41.54 -14.38
N ALA A 261 -26.74 -41.35 -15.64
CA ALA A 261 -27.56 -42.31 -16.38
C ALA A 261 -26.76 -43.56 -16.77
N GLU A 262 -27.29 -44.76 -16.50
CA GLU A 262 -26.92 -45.97 -17.24
C GLU A 262 -27.25 -45.71 -18.72
N ASN A 263 -26.23 -45.54 -19.57
CA ASN A 263 -26.31 -45.23 -21.01
C ASN A 263 -26.66 -43.77 -21.37
N SER A 264 -25.67 -42.87 -21.40
CA SER A 264 -25.68 -41.73 -22.35
C SER A 264 -24.27 -41.20 -22.61
N THR A 265 -23.87 -41.22 -23.88
CA THR A 265 -22.57 -40.79 -24.42
C THR A 265 -22.49 -39.29 -24.74
N ASP A 266 -23.40 -38.45 -24.22
CA ASP A 266 -23.42 -37.02 -24.51
C ASP A 266 -22.80 -36.16 -23.38
N GLU A 267 -21.75 -35.43 -23.74
CA GLU A 267 -20.94 -34.51 -22.91
C GLU A 267 -21.51 -33.07 -22.88
N GLY A 268 -22.83 -32.91 -22.86
CA GLY A 268 -23.49 -31.58 -22.85
C GLY A 268 -23.62 -30.94 -21.45
N TRP A 269 -23.32 -29.63 -21.35
CA TRP A 269 -23.35 -28.79 -20.12
C TRP A 269 -24.73 -28.63 -19.45
N GLN A 270 -25.82 -29.09 -20.07
CA GLN A 270 -27.18 -29.00 -19.56
C GLN A 270 -27.95 -30.30 -19.84
N LYS A 271 -27.87 -31.27 -18.91
CA LYS A 271 -28.73 -32.47 -18.98
C LYS A 271 -30.10 -32.16 -18.38
N ALA A 272 -31.17 -32.45 -19.12
CA ALA A 272 -32.52 -32.44 -18.58
C ALA A 272 -32.57 -33.46 -17.43
N GLY A 273 -32.78 -32.99 -16.21
CA GLY A 273 -32.91 -33.83 -15.03
C GLY A 273 -34.30 -34.45 -14.99
N SER A 274 -34.35 -35.76 -14.79
CA SER A 274 -35.63 -36.43 -14.53
C SER A 274 -36.16 -35.99 -13.17
N LYS A 275 -37.28 -35.26 -13.15
CA LYS A 275 -38.00 -34.90 -11.92
C LYS A 275 -38.33 -36.13 -11.08
N ALA A 276 -38.73 -37.23 -11.72
CA ALA A 276 -38.98 -38.50 -11.04
C ALA A 276 -37.72 -39.03 -10.34
N ARG A 277 -36.56 -38.88 -10.96
CA ARG A 277 -35.28 -39.26 -10.34
C ARG A 277 -34.95 -38.37 -9.15
N MET A 278 -35.14 -37.06 -9.26
CA MET A 278 -34.95 -36.12 -8.15
C MET A 278 -35.84 -36.48 -6.95
N LEU A 279 -37.13 -36.74 -7.17
CA LEU A 279 -38.06 -37.16 -6.11
C LEU A 279 -37.62 -38.47 -5.44
N LYS A 280 -37.09 -39.43 -6.21
CA LYS A 280 -36.53 -40.68 -5.67
C LYS A 280 -35.31 -40.43 -4.79
N ILE A 281 -34.39 -39.56 -5.22
CA ILE A 281 -33.16 -39.22 -4.46
C ILE A 281 -33.52 -38.57 -3.11
N TYR A 282 -34.55 -37.73 -3.07
CA TYR A 282 -34.98 -37.03 -1.85
C TYR A 282 -36.19 -37.68 -1.16
N GLN A 283 -36.48 -38.95 -1.43
CA GLN A 283 -37.68 -39.63 -0.91
C GLN A 283 -37.74 -39.70 0.63
N ASN A 284 -36.57 -39.70 1.28
CA ASN A 284 -36.44 -39.77 2.75
C ASN A 284 -36.52 -38.38 3.42
N PHE A 285 -36.62 -37.30 2.65
CA PHE A 285 -36.82 -35.96 3.21
C PHE A 285 -38.28 -35.78 3.65
N HIS A 286 -38.50 -34.88 4.60
CA HIS A 286 -39.80 -34.52 5.14
C HIS A 286 -40.79 -34.20 4.01
N THR A 287 -42.08 -34.46 4.26
CA THR A 287 -43.16 -34.25 3.28
C THR A 287 -43.13 -32.86 2.66
N SER A 288 -42.86 -31.81 3.44
CA SER A 288 -42.73 -30.43 2.94
C SER A 288 -41.63 -30.26 1.89
N CYS A 289 -40.46 -30.89 2.07
CA CYS A 289 -39.39 -30.86 1.07
C CYS A 289 -39.83 -31.55 -0.23
N ARG A 290 -40.53 -32.68 -0.12
CA ARG A 290 -41.05 -33.39 -1.29
C ARG A 290 -42.10 -32.55 -2.03
N SER A 291 -43.03 -31.91 -1.33
CA SER A 291 -44.02 -31.00 -1.92
C SER A 291 -43.36 -29.82 -2.66
N ILE A 292 -42.23 -29.30 -2.17
CA ILE A 292 -41.42 -28.30 -2.88
C ILE A 292 -40.88 -28.89 -4.19
N LEU A 293 -40.21 -30.04 -4.12
CA LEU A 293 -39.58 -30.68 -5.28
C LEU A 293 -40.60 -31.12 -6.35
N GLU A 294 -41.82 -31.45 -5.95
CA GLU A 294 -42.95 -31.73 -6.85
C GLU A 294 -43.41 -30.52 -7.65
N LYS A 295 -43.08 -29.29 -7.23
CA LYS A 295 -43.38 -28.07 -8.01
C LYS A 295 -42.27 -27.68 -8.97
N ALA A 296 -41.12 -28.37 -8.93
CA ALA A 296 -40.03 -28.13 -9.87
C ALA A 296 -40.48 -28.39 -11.32
N GLN A 297 -40.14 -27.45 -12.19
CA GLN A 297 -40.30 -27.54 -13.64
C GLN A 297 -38.90 -27.64 -14.25
N GLU A 298 -38.70 -28.65 -15.12
CA GLU A 298 -37.47 -28.85 -15.89
C GLU A 298 -36.16 -28.73 -15.08
N PRO A 299 -35.98 -29.51 -13.99
CA PRO A 299 -34.77 -29.40 -13.18
C PRO A 299 -33.54 -29.77 -14.01
N LYS A 300 -32.48 -28.97 -13.96
CA LYS A 300 -31.21 -29.25 -14.66
C LYS A 300 -30.22 -29.88 -13.70
N ILE A 301 -29.44 -30.86 -14.17
CA ILE A 301 -28.38 -31.50 -13.37
C ILE A 301 -27.01 -30.95 -13.78
N TRP A 302 -26.23 -30.57 -12.77
CA TRP A 302 -24.87 -30.04 -12.93
C TRP A 302 -23.90 -30.91 -12.14
N LYS A 303 -22.85 -31.41 -12.79
CA LYS A 303 -21.75 -32.07 -12.10
C LYS A 303 -20.91 -31.01 -11.39
N LEU A 304 -20.63 -31.21 -10.10
CA LEU A 304 -19.81 -30.27 -9.34
C LEU A 304 -18.34 -30.59 -9.62
N LEU A 305 -17.64 -29.63 -10.24
CA LEU A 305 -16.25 -29.75 -10.61
C LEU A 305 -15.36 -29.06 -9.59
N ASP A 306 -14.22 -29.68 -9.30
CA ASP A 306 -13.13 -29.14 -8.51
C ASP A 306 -11.84 -29.22 -9.36
N MET A 307 -10.78 -28.54 -8.94
CA MET A 307 -9.50 -28.55 -9.63
C MET A 307 -8.36 -28.43 -8.64
N GLU A 308 -7.26 -29.14 -8.89
CA GLU A 308 -6.03 -28.99 -8.10
C GLU A 308 -5.56 -27.53 -8.06
N LYS A 309 -4.88 -27.17 -6.96
CA LYS A 309 -4.21 -25.87 -6.82
C LYS A 309 -3.28 -25.65 -8.00
N MET A 310 -3.45 -24.52 -8.66
CA MET A 310 -2.54 -24.04 -9.71
C MET A 310 -1.18 -23.67 -9.13
N PRO A 311 -0.08 -23.76 -9.88
CA PRO A 311 1.23 -23.32 -9.40
C PRO A 311 1.34 -21.79 -9.25
N GLY A 312 0.57 -21.04 -10.04
CA GLY A 312 0.48 -19.58 -10.04
C GLY A 312 -0.69 -19.12 -10.93
N PHE A 313 -1.03 -17.85 -10.87
CA PHE A 313 -2.09 -17.20 -11.65
C PHE A 313 -1.55 -16.31 -12.76
N ILE A 314 -0.24 -16.16 -12.86
CA ILE A 314 0.40 -15.25 -13.80
C ILE A 314 1.51 -15.94 -14.58
N HIS A 315 1.73 -15.48 -15.81
CA HIS A 315 2.90 -15.83 -16.60
C HIS A 315 3.16 -14.69 -17.59
N GLU A 316 4.36 -14.11 -17.57
CA GLU A 316 4.70 -12.95 -18.41
C GLU A 316 3.65 -11.83 -18.34
N ARG A 317 2.89 -11.59 -19.42
CA ARG A 317 1.81 -10.60 -19.53
C ARG A 317 0.41 -11.22 -19.47
N LEU A 318 0.29 -12.44 -18.96
CA LEU A 318 -0.98 -13.13 -18.73
C LEU A 318 -1.29 -13.18 -17.23
N ALA A 319 -2.52 -12.83 -16.86
CA ALA A 319 -3.12 -13.15 -15.57
C ALA A 319 -4.42 -13.94 -15.78
N VAL A 320 -4.67 -14.97 -14.97
CA VAL A 320 -5.94 -15.72 -15.00
C VAL A 320 -6.74 -15.47 -13.73
N ILE A 321 -8.06 -15.35 -13.87
CA ILE A 321 -8.98 -14.96 -12.78
C ILE A 321 -10.21 -15.88 -12.70
N GLY A 322 -10.89 -15.88 -11.56
CA GLY A 322 -12.14 -16.62 -11.38
C GLY A 322 -11.97 -18.13 -11.56
N ASP A 323 -12.97 -18.82 -12.13
CA ASP A 323 -12.94 -20.28 -12.30
C ASP A 323 -11.82 -20.77 -13.24
N ALA A 324 -11.22 -19.88 -14.05
CA ALA A 324 -10.03 -20.21 -14.82
C ALA A 324 -8.81 -20.44 -13.90
N ALA A 325 -8.76 -19.76 -12.76
CA ALA A 325 -7.67 -19.86 -11.78
C ALA A 325 -7.99 -20.81 -10.62
N HIS A 326 -9.18 -20.68 -10.07
CA HIS A 326 -9.58 -21.35 -8.83
C HIS A 326 -11.08 -21.66 -8.85
N PRO A 327 -11.52 -22.74 -9.53
CA PRO A 327 -12.92 -23.13 -9.55
C PRO A 327 -13.38 -23.58 -8.17
N PHE A 328 -14.59 -23.17 -7.79
CA PHE A 328 -15.15 -23.44 -6.47
C PHE A 328 -16.30 -24.43 -6.50
N LEU A 329 -16.35 -25.29 -5.47
CA LEU A 329 -17.58 -26.01 -5.17
C LEU A 329 -18.65 -25.04 -4.62
N PRO A 330 -19.93 -25.23 -4.97
CA PRO A 330 -20.98 -24.25 -4.68
C PRO A 330 -21.38 -24.17 -3.19
N HIS A 331 -20.75 -24.96 -2.31
CA HIS A 331 -21.14 -25.12 -0.90
C HIS A 331 -21.07 -23.83 -0.07
N GLN A 332 -20.35 -22.81 -0.54
CA GLN A 332 -20.21 -21.51 0.13
C GLN A 332 -20.62 -20.29 -0.73
N GLY A 333 -21.06 -20.53 -1.97
CA GLY A 333 -21.60 -19.47 -2.84
C GLY A 333 -20.61 -18.39 -3.29
N GLN A 334 -19.29 -18.64 -3.26
CA GLN A 334 -18.26 -17.59 -3.43
C GLN A 334 -17.52 -17.54 -4.76
N GLY A 335 -17.83 -18.42 -5.73
CA GLY A 335 -17.12 -18.42 -7.02
C GLY A 335 -17.11 -17.04 -7.70
N ALA A 336 -18.29 -16.41 -7.83
CA ALA A 336 -18.37 -15.07 -8.39
C ALA A 336 -17.77 -14.00 -7.48
N GLY A 337 -17.95 -14.12 -6.16
CA GLY A 337 -17.40 -13.16 -5.21
C GLY A 337 -15.88 -13.08 -5.30
N GLN A 338 -15.21 -14.23 -5.40
CA GLN A 338 -13.76 -14.31 -5.60
C GLN A 338 -13.33 -13.83 -6.98
N ALA A 339 -14.08 -14.13 -8.04
CA ALA A 339 -13.80 -13.58 -9.38
C ALA A 339 -13.91 -12.05 -9.43
N ILE A 340 -14.82 -11.44 -8.67
CA ILE A 340 -14.94 -9.98 -8.52
C ILE A 340 -13.77 -9.42 -7.70
N GLU A 341 -13.35 -10.10 -6.63
CA GLU A 341 -12.13 -9.73 -5.89
C GLU A 341 -10.90 -9.75 -6.80
N ASP A 342 -10.74 -10.78 -7.65
CA ASP A 342 -9.62 -10.85 -8.60
C ASP A 342 -9.61 -9.66 -9.57
N ALA A 343 -10.76 -9.39 -10.19
CA ALA A 343 -10.94 -8.30 -11.13
C ALA A 343 -10.53 -6.94 -10.53
N VAL A 344 -10.99 -6.68 -9.31
CA VAL A 344 -10.75 -5.41 -8.61
C VAL A 344 -9.32 -5.32 -8.10
N SER A 345 -8.74 -6.40 -7.56
CA SER A 345 -7.33 -6.41 -7.16
C SER A 345 -6.39 -6.23 -8.34
N LEU A 346 -6.71 -6.82 -9.51
CA LEU A 346 -5.93 -6.61 -10.73
C LEU A 346 -5.97 -5.14 -11.18
N ALA A 347 -7.14 -4.51 -11.15
CA ALA A 347 -7.27 -3.08 -11.47
C ALA A 347 -6.61 -2.17 -10.42
N ALA A 348 -6.59 -2.57 -9.15
CA ALA A 348 -5.93 -1.82 -8.09
C ALA A 348 -4.41 -1.70 -8.35
N VAL A 349 -3.76 -2.81 -8.72
CA VAL A 349 -2.31 -2.84 -8.98
C VAL A 349 -1.90 -2.26 -10.34
N LEU A 350 -2.87 -1.86 -11.17
CA LEU A 350 -2.68 -1.22 -12.48
C LEU A 350 -3.32 0.18 -12.49
N PRO A 351 -2.73 1.20 -11.85
CA PRO A 351 -3.13 2.59 -12.04
C PRO A 351 -2.93 3.07 -13.49
N LEU A 352 -3.67 4.12 -13.86
CA LEU A 352 -3.37 4.88 -15.07
C LEU A 352 -1.92 5.37 -15.03
N GLY A 353 -1.18 5.23 -16.13
CA GLY A 353 0.24 5.56 -16.19
C GLY A 353 1.17 4.44 -15.75
N THR A 354 0.67 3.23 -15.47
CA THR A 354 1.50 2.03 -15.28
C THR A 354 2.38 1.80 -16.53
N PRO A 355 3.72 1.77 -16.40
CA PRO A 355 4.61 1.48 -17.52
C PRO A 355 4.44 0.04 -18.04
N PRO A 356 4.41 -0.19 -19.37
CA PRO A 356 4.25 -1.54 -19.95
C PRO A 356 5.33 -2.56 -19.57
N ASP A 357 6.52 -2.12 -19.19
CA ASP A 357 7.64 -2.92 -18.70
C ASP A 357 7.49 -3.34 -17.23
N GLU A 358 6.68 -2.63 -16.44
CA GLU A 358 6.39 -2.99 -15.05
C GLU A 358 5.23 -3.97 -14.89
N ILE A 359 4.50 -4.29 -15.97
CA ILE A 359 3.28 -5.13 -15.92
C ILE A 359 3.55 -6.46 -15.21
N GLN A 360 4.64 -7.15 -15.54
CA GLN A 360 4.96 -8.45 -14.94
C GLN A 360 5.08 -8.36 -13.41
N GLU A 361 5.72 -7.31 -12.90
CA GLU A 361 5.84 -7.09 -11.46
C GLU A 361 4.50 -6.67 -10.83
N ARG A 362 3.69 -5.86 -11.52
CA ARG A 362 2.32 -5.55 -11.04
C ARG A 362 1.48 -6.81 -10.91
N LEU A 363 1.63 -7.74 -11.86
CA LEU A 363 0.97 -9.03 -11.80
C LEU A 363 1.46 -9.89 -10.62
N GLN A 364 2.74 -9.80 -10.23
CA GLN A 364 3.24 -10.46 -9.01
C GLN A 364 2.56 -9.90 -7.75
N VAL A 365 2.35 -8.58 -7.66
CA VAL A 365 1.61 -7.97 -6.55
C VAL A 365 0.16 -8.45 -6.53
N TYR A 366 -0.49 -8.55 -7.70
CA TYR A 366 -1.83 -9.14 -7.82
C TYR A 366 -1.86 -10.58 -7.31
N GLU A 367 -0.93 -11.44 -7.76
CA GLU A 367 -0.85 -12.84 -7.35
C GLU A 367 -0.64 -12.96 -5.84
N GLN A 368 0.27 -12.16 -5.26
CA GLN A 368 0.51 -12.10 -3.81
C GLN A 368 -0.78 -11.78 -3.04
N CYS A 369 -1.64 -10.93 -3.58
CA CYS A 369 -2.91 -10.57 -2.94
C CYS A 369 -3.96 -11.67 -3.02
N ARG A 370 -3.97 -12.47 -4.09
CA ARG A 370 -5.11 -13.32 -4.46
C ARG A 370 -4.85 -14.81 -4.30
N TYR A 371 -3.61 -15.25 -4.48
CA TYR A 371 -3.29 -16.68 -4.58
C TYR A 371 -3.60 -17.45 -3.30
N GLU A 372 -3.05 -17.05 -2.14
CA GLU A 372 -3.34 -17.75 -0.89
C GLU A 372 -4.78 -17.55 -0.43
N ARG A 373 -5.35 -16.38 -0.69
CA ARG A 373 -6.73 -16.06 -0.31
C ARG A 373 -7.77 -16.92 -1.02
N SER A 374 -7.69 -16.98 -2.35
CA SER A 374 -8.61 -17.79 -3.16
C SER A 374 -8.51 -19.27 -2.82
N HIS A 375 -7.30 -19.81 -2.65
CA HIS A 375 -7.10 -21.22 -2.29
C HIS A 375 -7.56 -21.54 -0.86
N LYS A 376 -7.39 -20.64 0.12
CA LYS A 376 -7.95 -20.84 1.46
C LYS A 376 -9.48 -20.90 1.42
N ILE A 377 -10.10 -20.04 0.63
CA ILE A 377 -11.56 -20.08 0.41
C ILE A 377 -11.95 -21.37 -0.32
N GLN A 378 -11.13 -21.84 -1.26
CA GLN A 378 -11.40 -23.07 -2.01
C GLN A 378 -11.41 -24.27 -1.06
N GLU A 379 -10.45 -24.34 -0.13
CA GLU A 379 -10.41 -25.37 0.90
C GLU A 379 -11.59 -25.29 1.87
N PHE A 380 -12.08 -24.09 2.22
CA PHE A 380 -13.33 -23.95 2.96
C PHE A 380 -14.51 -24.55 2.19
N THR A 381 -14.58 -24.35 0.87
CA THR A 381 -15.66 -24.95 0.05
C THR A 381 -15.54 -26.47 -0.06
N ARG A 382 -14.33 -27.01 -0.13
CA ARG A 382 -14.06 -28.46 -0.10
C ARG A 382 -14.49 -29.07 1.21
N THR A 383 -14.06 -28.47 2.33
CA THR A 383 -14.43 -28.92 3.67
C THR A 383 -15.95 -28.87 3.86
N ALA A 384 -16.60 -27.79 3.42
CA ALA A 384 -18.05 -27.68 3.47
C ALA A 384 -18.77 -28.71 2.60
N GLY A 385 -18.13 -29.21 1.54
CA GLY A 385 -18.68 -30.21 0.62
C GLY A 385 -18.55 -31.67 1.04
N LYS A 386 -17.73 -31.95 2.07
CA LYS A 386 -17.54 -33.31 2.59
C LYS A 386 -18.79 -33.84 3.29
N ASP A 387 -18.93 -35.15 3.26
CA ASP A 387 -19.97 -35.86 4.00
C ASP A 387 -19.64 -35.90 5.49
N THR A 388 -20.67 -36.01 6.35
CA THR A 388 -20.48 -36.00 7.81
C THR A 388 -19.48 -37.06 8.29
N ALA A 389 -19.51 -38.26 7.67
CA ALA A 389 -18.58 -39.34 7.99
C ALA A 389 -17.13 -39.02 7.59
N GLN A 390 -16.92 -38.35 6.46
CA GLN A 390 -15.60 -37.94 5.99
C GLN A 390 -15.00 -36.87 6.90
N LEU A 391 -15.80 -35.87 7.29
CA LEU A 391 -15.37 -34.85 8.25
C LEU A 391 -14.97 -35.47 9.59
N ALA A 392 -15.76 -36.41 10.10
CA ALA A 392 -15.46 -37.12 11.34
C ALA A 392 -14.17 -37.94 11.25
N ALA A 393 -13.97 -38.67 10.14
CA ALA A 393 -12.77 -39.49 9.93
C ALA A 393 -11.47 -38.65 9.84
N GLU A 394 -11.55 -37.45 9.28
CA GLU A 394 -10.40 -36.53 9.17
C GLU A 394 -10.21 -35.64 10.41
N GLY A 395 -11.09 -35.73 11.41
CA GLY A 395 -11.08 -34.83 12.57
C GLY A 395 -11.32 -33.35 12.20
N LYS A 396 -11.86 -33.08 11.01
CA LYS A 396 -12.15 -31.71 10.54
C LYS A 396 -13.54 -31.28 11.04
N LYS A 397 -13.65 -30.02 11.45
CA LYS A 397 -14.93 -29.34 11.72
C LYS A 397 -15.05 -28.11 10.84
N LEU A 398 -16.24 -27.85 10.33
CA LEU A 398 -16.52 -26.64 9.58
C LEU A 398 -16.68 -25.47 10.56
N ASP A 399 -15.70 -24.57 10.60
CA ASP A 399 -15.80 -23.32 11.36
C ASP A 399 -16.38 -22.22 10.46
N MET A 400 -17.69 -22.01 10.59
CA MET A 400 -18.38 -20.97 9.84
C MET A 400 -18.01 -19.55 10.27
N ASN A 401 -17.55 -19.35 11.52
CA ASN A 401 -17.13 -18.04 12.00
C ASN A 401 -15.77 -17.67 11.40
N GLU A 402 -14.81 -18.60 11.39
CA GLU A 402 -13.50 -18.38 10.74
C GLU A 402 -13.71 -18.03 9.25
N TYR A 403 -14.53 -18.80 8.55
CA TYR A 403 -14.85 -18.55 7.15
C TYR A 403 -15.48 -17.16 6.95
N GLN A 404 -16.48 -16.77 7.74
CA GLN A 404 -17.14 -15.47 7.60
C GLN A 404 -16.20 -14.31 7.90
N ILE A 405 -15.38 -14.40 8.94
CA ILE A 405 -14.39 -13.37 9.29
C ILE A 405 -13.34 -13.26 8.16
N TYR A 406 -12.79 -14.39 7.72
CA TYR A 406 -11.77 -14.39 6.69
C TYR A 406 -12.30 -13.85 5.36
N ASN A 407 -13.53 -14.24 5.00
CA ASN A 407 -14.07 -13.95 3.69
C ASN A 407 -14.84 -12.61 3.67
N PHE A 408 -15.91 -12.46 4.45
CA PHE A 408 -16.87 -11.35 4.31
C PHE A 408 -16.32 -10.03 4.85
N CYS A 409 -15.37 -10.06 5.78
CA CYS A 409 -14.78 -8.86 6.39
C CYS A 409 -13.54 -8.32 5.65
N HIS A 410 -13.33 -8.71 4.39
CA HIS A 410 -12.18 -8.31 3.59
C HIS A 410 -12.57 -7.37 2.45
N ASP A 411 -11.79 -6.31 2.28
CA ASP A 411 -11.84 -5.43 1.11
C ASP A 411 -10.61 -5.69 0.22
N ALA A 412 -10.84 -6.32 -0.93
CA ALA A 412 -9.76 -6.69 -1.84
C ALA A 412 -9.16 -5.50 -2.61
N TRP A 413 -9.88 -4.38 -2.70
CA TRP A 413 -9.37 -3.16 -3.31
C TRP A 413 -8.36 -2.47 -2.39
N ASP A 414 -8.74 -2.23 -1.14
CA ASP A 414 -7.87 -1.55 -0.18
C ASP A 414 -6.63 -2.39 0.14
N PHE A 415 -6.80 -3.71 0.25
CA PHE A 415 -5.69 -4.64 0.44
C PHE A 415 -4.68 -4.58 -0.71
N ALA A 416 -5.16 -4.67 -1.96
CA ALA A 416 -4.31 -4.61 -3.15
C ALA A 416 -3.65 -3.24 -3.36
N ASN A 417 -4.34 -2.13 -3.05
CA ASN A 417 -3.75 -0.79 -3.09
C ASN A 417 -2.64 -0.62 -2.05
N ASN A 418 -2.82 -1.16 -0.84
CA ASN A 418 -1.76 -1.13 0.16
C ASN A 418 -0.55 -1.96 -0.28
N ALA A 419 -0.78 -3.15 -0.84
CA ALA A 419 0.29 -3.98 -1.41
C ALA A 419 1.05 -3.25 -2.53
N LEU A 420 0.32 -2.57 -3.43
CA LEU A 420 0.92 -1.73 -4.48
C LEU A 420 1.78 -0.60 -3.89
N LYS A 421 1.29 0.11 -2.88
CA LYS A 421 2.04 1.19 -2.20
C LYS A 421 3.33 0.65 -1.58
N MET A 422 3.27 -0.51 -0.93
CA MET A 422 4.46 -1.14 -0.35
C MET A 422 5.45 -1.60 -1.42
N HIS A 423 4.98 -2.13 -2.55
CA HIS A 423 5.84 -2.50 -3.70
C HIS A 423 6.50 -1.28 -4.34
N LEU A 424 5.75 -0.19 -4.53
CA LEU A 424 6.30 1.07 -5.04
C LEU A 424 7.34 1.65 -4.08
N ALA A 425 7.07 1.61 -2.78
CA ALA A 425 7.99 2.08 -1.76
C ALA A 425 9.26 1.22 -1.65
N SER A 426 9.18 -0.09 -1.90
CA SER A 426 10.36 -0.96 -1.86
C SER A 426 11.33 -0.75 -3.03
N LYS A 427 10.84 -0.22 -4.16
CA LYS A 427 11.66 0.21 -5.30
C LYS A 427 12.35 1.55 -5.07
N ASP A 428 11.79 2.40 -4.22
CA ASP A 428 12.40 3.66 -3.87
C ASP A 428 13.49 3.43 -2.82
N GLU A 429 14.74 3.27 -3.26
CA GLU A 429 15.91 3.16 -2.38
C GLU A 429 16.07 4.35 -1.42
N THR A 430 15.33 5.43 -1.67
CA THR A 430 15.30 6.66 -0.87
C THR A 430 14.12 6.74 0.08
N ALA A 431 13.14 5.84 -0.04
CA ALA A 431 12.04 5.72 0.90
C ALA A 431 12.61 5.45 2.30
N ARG A 432 12.10 6.19 3.28
CA ARG A 432 12.44 6.00 4.69
C ARG A 432 11.15 5.77 5.45
N PHE A 433 11.08 4.66 6.18
CA PHE A 433 10.00 4.43 7.12
C PHE A 433 10.17 5.35 8.32
N ARG A 434 9.18 6.21 8.54
CA ARG A 434 9.14 7.12 9.68
C ARG A 434 7.81 6.91 10.40
N SER A 435 7.81 7.12 11.71
CA SER A 435 6.57 7.10 12.46
C SER A 435 5.64 8.23 12.00
N PRO A 436 4.31 7.99 11.90
CA PRO A 436 3.63 6.71 12.09
C PRO A 436 3.72 5.77 10.86
N LEU A 437 4.11 4.51 11.08
CA LEU A 437 4.28 3.51 10.01
C LEU A 437 3.00 3.18 9.24
N GLY A 438 1.82 3.40 9.83
CA GLY A 438 0.53 3.08 9.22
C GLY A 438 0.21 3.86 7.93
N PHE A 439 0.95 4.93 7.65
CA PHE A 439 0.80 5.74 6.43
C PHE A 439 1.91 5.50 5.40
N GLY A 440 2.76 4.49 5.63
CA GLY A 440 3.83 4.11 4.71
C GLY A 440 5.12 4.90 4.90
N SER A 441 6.00 4.81 3.92
CA SER A 441 7.27 5.56 3.89
C SER A 441 7.02 7.05 3.70
N ALA A 442 7.89 7.89 4.26
CA ALA A 442 7.88 9.33 4.04
C ALA A 442 9.06 9.74 3.15
N PRO A 443 8.88 10.72 2.25
CA PRO A 443 9.98 11.29 1.50
C PRO A 443 10.95 12.01 2.45
N SER A 444 12.24 12.00 2.11
CA SER A 444 13.23 12.73 2.89
C SER A 444 13.27 14.20 2.50
N PRO A 445 13.33 15.17 3.46
CA PRO A 445 13.70 16.56 3.18
C PRO A 445 14.92 16.73 2.29
N ARG A 446 15.83 15.75 2.28
CA ARG A 446 17.03 15.74 1.42
C ARG A 446 16.73 15.37 -0.04
N ARG A 447 15.53 14.88 -0.34
CA ARG A 447 15.00 14.54 -1.67
C ARG A 447 13.53 14.97 -1.78
N PRO A 448 13.26 16.19 -2.25
CA PRO A 448 11.99 16.90 -2.09
C PRO A 448 10.66 16.22 -2.39
N LEU A 449 10.58 15.16 -3.19
CA LEU A 449 9.30 14.77 -3.80
C LEU A 449 9.06 13.26 -3.97
N GLY A 450 9.79 12.39 -3.26
CA GLY A 450 9.69 10.93 -3.53
C GLY A 450 10.04 10.58 -4.99
N MET A 451 10.74 11.50 -5.65
CA MET A 451 11.23 11.43 -7.01
C MET A 451 12.74 11.65 -6.94
N ASP A 452 13.48 10.96 -7.80
CA ASP A 452 14.93 11.13 -7.91
C ASP A 452 15.29 12.60 -8.18
N PRO A 453 16.33 13.21 -7.56
CA PRO A 453 16.74 14.58 -7.84
C PRO A 453 17.04 14.91 -9.30
N SER A 454 17.29 13.89 -10.15
CA SER A 454 17.43 14.06 -11.59
C SER A 454 16.09 14.22 -12.33
N HIS A 455 14.96 14.00 -11.65
CA HIS A 455 13.61 14.07 -12.22
C HIS A 455 13.39 15.45 -12.86
N PRO A 456 12.91 15.52 -14.11
CA PRO A 456 12.78 16.78 -14.86
C PRO A 456 12.05 17.88 -14.10
N THR A 457 10.98 17.55 -13.39
CA THR A 457 10.22 18.49 -12.55
C THR A 457 11.06 19.06 -11.41
N ILE A 458 11.85 18.24 -10.71
CA ILE A 458 12.74 18.71 -9.64
C ILE A 458 13.81 19.63 -10.22
N LYS A 459 14.40 19.23 -11.35
CA LYS A 459 15.41 20.04 -12.04
C LYS A 459 14.86 21.40 -12.46
N SER A 460 13.64 21.44 -13.01
CA SER A 460 12.95 22.67 -13.38
C SER A 460 12.66 23.56 -12.17
N LEU A 461 12.19 22.98 -11.05
CA LEU A 461 11.92 23.73 -9.83
C LEU A 461 13.19 24.37 -9.28
N ARG A 462 14.28 23.60 -9.15
CA ARG A 462 15.59 24.09 -8.69
C ARG A 462 16.19 25.17 -9.59
N GLN A 463 15.93 25.12 -10.90
CA GLN A 463 16.34 26.17 -11.83
C GLN A 463 15.52 27.45 -11.66
N SER A 464 14.22 27.33 -11.36
CA SER A 464 13.33 28.49 -11.18
C SER A 464 13.47 29.18 -9.83
N SER A 465 13.88 28.45 -8.79
CA SER A 465 14.07 28.95 -7.43
C SER A 465 15.27 28.25 -6.79
N PRO A 466 16.49 28.80 -6.90
CA PRO A 466 17.67 28.17 -6.38
C PRO A 466 17.65 28.13 -4.85
N GLU A 467 18.09 27.01 -4.28
CA GLU A 467 18.31 26.85 -2.85
C GLU A 467 19.52 27.71 -2.45
N THR A 468 19.38 28.53 -1.40
CA THR A 468 20.45 29.44 -0.94
C THR A 468 20.71 29.30 0.55
N PHE A 469 21.90 29.73 0.97
CA PHE A 469 22.27 29.79 2.38
C PHE A 469 22.92 31.11 2.75
N THR A 470 22.72 31.52 3.99
CA THR A 470 23.43 32.62 4.66
C THR A 470 23.90 32.16 6.02
N THR A 471 25.21 32.02 6.20
CA THR A 471 25.83 31.50 7.42
C THR A 471 26.62 32.58 8.14
N TYR A 472 26.32 32.76 9.41
CA TYR A 472 27.07 33.54 10.37
C TYR A 472 27.82 32.61 11.31
N SER A 473 29.12 32.83 11.52
CA SER A 473 29.90 32.01 12.46
C SER A 473 30.81 32.86 13.33
N ILE A 474 30.91 32.55 14.63
CA ILE A 474 31.94 33.07 15.53
C ILE A 474 32.80 31.91 16.02
N ARG A 475 34.09 31.96 15.71
CA ARG A 475 35.09 31.01 16.20
C ARG A 475 35.83 31.61 17.39
N PHE A 476 35.98 30.84 18.46
CA PHE A 476 36.56 31.29 19.70
C PHE A 476 37.44 30.24 20.37
N GLN A 477 38.40 30.70 21.18
CA GLN A 477 39.24 29.87 22.04
C GLN A 477 38.52 29.57 23.35
N SER A 478 38.59 28.32 23.79
CA SER A 478 37.94 27.85 25.01
C SER A 478 38.78 26.82 25.77
N SER A 479 38.29 26.44 26.96
CA SER A 479 38.88 25.41 27.82
C SER A 479 38.73 24.03 27.19
N ARG A 480 39.85 23.34 26.96
CA ARG A 480 39.83 21.95 26.52
C ARG A 480 39.09 21.06 27.52
N THR A 481 39.38 21.21 28.81
CA THR A 481 38.83 20.36 29.86
C THR A 481 37.31 20.47 29.92
N TYR A 482 36.78 21.69 29.81
CA TYR A 482 35.34 21.90 29.79
C TYR A 482 34.70 21.26 28.55
N LEU A 483 35.22 21.56 27.36
CA LEU A 483 34.66 21.04 26.11
C LEU A 483 34.80 19.51 25.98
N GLN A 484 35.83 18.91 26.59
CA GLN A 484 35.99 17.46 26.65
C GLN A 484 34.85 16.77 27.42
N ASN A 485 34.26 17.43 28.42
CA ASN A 485 33.13 16.87 29.17
C ASN A 485 31.82 16.84 28.35
N LEU A 486 31.75 17.59 27.25
CA LEU A 486 30.62 17.57 26.32
C LEU A 486 30.78 16.49 25.23
N LEU A 487 31.96 15.87 25.14
CA LEU A 487 32.24 14.83 24.15
C LEU A 487 31.73 13.46 24.67
N PRO A 488 31.05 12.67 23.82
CA PRO A 488 30.67 11.30 24.18
C PRO A 488 31.88 10.38 24.40
N PRO A 489 31.67 9.17 24.94
CA PRO A 489 32.72 8.17 25.05
C PRO A 489 33.43 7.90 23.71
N GLY A 490 34.76 7.76 23.74
CA GLY A 490 35.60 7.47 22.56
C GLY A 490 36.11 8.69 21.79
N PHE A 491 35.61 9.90 22.09
CA PHE A 491 36.05 11.15 21.46
C PHE A 491 37.11 11.87 22.31
N THR A 492 38.18 12.34 21.67
CA THR A 492 39.28 13.08 22.33
C THR A 492 39.78 14.24 21.47
N PHE A 493 40.51 15.18 22.04
CA PHE A 493 41.21 16.21 21.26
C PHE A 493 42.52 15.71 20.65
N SER A 494 42.81 16.18 19.45
CA SER A 494 44.00 15.79 18.66
C SER A 494 45.28 16.46 19.14
N THR A 495 45.18 17.62 19.81
CA THR A 495 46.33 18.37 20.33
C THR A 495 46.46 18.21 21.84
N PRO A 496 47.67 18.26 22.43
CA PRO A 496 47.90 18.11 23.87
C PRO A 496 47.68 19.40 24.69
N GLY A 497 47.23 20.51 24.08
CA GLY A 497 47.08 21.81 24.74
C GLY A 497 45.91 21.89 25.73
N THR A 498 45.88 22.94 26.56
CA THR A 498 44.77 23.28 27.47
C THR A 498 43.71 24.19 26.85
N LYS A 499 44.03 24.78 25.69
CA LYS A 499 43.14 25.61 24.88
C LYS A 499 42.82 24.91 23.56
N VAL A 500 41.55 24.97 23.18
CA VAL A 500 41.02 24.43 21.91
C VAL A 500 40.03 25.43 21.33
N PHE A 501 39.52 25.15 20.13
CA PHE A 501 38.60 26.03 19.42
C PHE A 501 37.19 25.44 19.36
N ALA A 502 36.21 26.31 19.44
CA ALA A 502 34.81 26.00 19.13
C ALA A 502 34.23 27.13 18.29
N SER A 503 33.14 26.84 17.57
CA SER A 503 32.39 27.86 16.84
C SER A 503 30.90 27.75 17.12
N LEU A 504 30.25 28.91 17.28
CA LEU A 504 28.81 29.00 17.14
C LEU A 504 28.49 29.39 15.70
N VAL A 505 27.69 28.58 15.01
CA VAL A 505 27.38 28.75 13.58
C VAL A 505 25.88 28.79 13.40
N CYS A 506 25.34 29.90 12.93
CA CYS A 506 23.94 30.08 12.61
C CYS A 506 23.73 30.25 11.10
N THR A 507 22.87 29.45 10.50
CA THR A 507 22.60 29.43 9.05
C THR A 507 21.12 29.63 8.79
N THR A 508 20.80 30.54 7.87
CA THR A 508 19.48 30.66 7.24
C THR A 508 19.53 29.95 5.90
N LEU A 509 18.62 29.00 5.69
CA LEU A 509 18.39 28.35 4.41
C LEU A 509 17.11 28.91 3.77
N ASP A 510 17.12 29.14 2.47
CA ASP A 510 15.96 29.66 1.74
C ASP A 510 15.79 29.01 0.36
N GLY A 511 14.57 29.03 -0.18
CA GLY A 511 14.27 28.43 -1.47
C GLY A 511 14.22 26.89 -1.46
N MET A 512 13.97 26.25 -0.32
CA MET A 512 14.04 24.79 -0.19
C MET A 512 12.97 24.10 -1.04
N THR A 513 13.38 23.30 -2.02
CA THR A 513 12.44 22.64 -2.95
C THR A 513 11.44 21.74 -2.21
N TRP A 514 11.90 21.05 -1.15
CA TRP A 514 11.10 20.13 -0.33
C TRP A 514 10.14 20.86 0.63
N LEU A 515 10.31 22.16 0.77
CA LEU A 515 9.47 23.06 1.57
C LEU A 515 8.67 24.02 0.67
N ALA A 516 8.53 23.67 -0.60
CA ALA A 516 7.87 24.48 -1.61
C ALA A 516 8.43 25.91 -1.69
N GLY A 517 9.76 26.04 -1.68
CA GLY A 517 10.48 27.30 -1.81
C GLY A 517 10.64 28.10 -0.50
N LYS A 518 10.13 27.59 0.63
CA LYS A 518 10.32 28.24 1.94
C LYS A 518 11.68 27.94 2.56
N GLY A 519 12.06 28.76 3.52
CA GLY A 519 13.29 28.63 4.29
C GLY A 519 13.10 28.18 5.74
N TYR A 520 14.21 27.92 6.42
CA TYR A 520 14.29 27.66 7.86
C TYR A 520 15.69 28.03 8.36
N ARG A 521 15.86 28.13 9.67
CA ARG A 521 17.10 28.54 10.31
C ARG A 521 17.62 27.46 11.24
N MET A 522 18.94 27.43 11.38
CA MET A 522 19.61 26.55 12.31
C MET A 522 20.76 27.26 13.00
N CYS A 523 21.06 26.91 14.25
CA CYS A 523 22.25 27.40 14.93
C CYS A 523 22.88 26.34 15.83
N GLY A 524 24.17 26.05 15.65
CA GLY A 524 24.83 24.94 16.34
C GLY A 524 26.18 25.29 16.93
N LEU A 525 26.56 24.54 17.97
CA LEU A 525 27.88 24.60 18.61
C LEU A 525 28.76 23.48 18.08
N TYR A 526 29.87 23.85 17.45
CA TYR A 526 30.85 22.95 16.85
C TYR A 526 32.16 22.98 17.65
N ILE A 527 32.64 21.82 18.08
CA ILE A 527 33.91 21.68 18.82
C ILE A 527 34.97 21.15 17.85
N HIS A 528 36.06 21.89 17.66
CA HIS A 528 37.05 21.61 16.61
C HIS A 528 38.23 20.78 17.09
N GLY A 529 38.92 20.12 16.16
CA GLY A 529 40.14 19.35 16.43
C GLY A 529 39.90 18.06 17.23
N VAL A 530 38.72 17.47 17.11
CA VAL A 530 38.34 16.22 17.78
C VAL A 530 38.79 15.02 16.93
N ASN A 531 39.11 13.90 17.59
CA ASN A 531 39.29 12.61 16.94
C ASN A 531 38.47 11.54 17.65
N PHE A 532 38.01 10.56 16.87
CA PHE A 532 37.37 9.34 17.37
C PHE A 532 38.33 8.17 17.12
N THR A 533 38.59 7.37 18.16
CA THR A 533 39.42 6.17 18.06
C THR A 533 38.51 4.96 17.86
N LYS A 534 38.64 4.28 16.72
CA LYS A 534 37.90 3.06 16.41
C LYS A 534 38.46 1.86 17.19
N ARG A 535 37.72 0.75 17.22
CA ARG A 535 38.10 -0.55 17.81
C ARG A 535 39.40 -1.09 17.25
N ASP A 536 39.67 -0.86 15.96
CA ASP A 536 40.91 -1.23 15.27
C ASP A 536 42.09 -0.28 15.57
N GLN A 537 41.92 0.68 16.50
CA GLN A 537 42.87 1.72 16.88
C GLN A 537 43.13 2.80 15.81
N SER A 538 42.46 2.75 14.65
CA SER A 538 42.52 3.83 13.67
C SER A 538 41.77 5.06 14.18
N LYS A 539 42.22 6.24 13.76
CA LYS A 539 41.65 7.53 14.18
C LYS A 539 41.03 8.27 13.00
N VAL A 540 39.83 8.80 13.24
CA VAL A 540 39.15 9.74 12.33
C VAL A 540 39.23 11.12 12.98
N TYR A 541 39.39 12.18 12.19
CA TYR A 541 39.60 13.54 12.67
C TYR A 541 38.52 14.47 12.14
N GLY A 542 38.02 15.40 12.96
CA GLY A 542 36.91 16.26 12.57
C GLY A 542 36.43 17.21 13.66
N SER A 543 35.36 17.92 13.35
CA SER A 543 34.60 18.72 14.32
C SER A 543 33.49 17.89 14.95
N TYR A 544 33.12 18.12 16.21
CA TYR A 544 31.97 17.49 16.86
C TYR A 544 30.81 18.48 17.01
N LEU A 545 29.62 18.11 16.54
CA LEU A 545 28.39 18.90 16.75
C LEU A 545 27.79 18.58 18.12
N ALA A 546 27.95 19.50 19.08
CA ALA A 546 27.48 19.29 20.45
C ALA A 546 25.96 19.49 20.59
N VAL A 547 25.41 20.50 19.91
CA VAL A 547 23.98 20.80 19.87
C VAL A 547 23.66 21.59 18.60
N LEU A 548 22.48 21.36 18.03
CA LEU A 548 21.97 22.12 16.88
C LEU A 548 20.53 22.55 17.17
N PHE A 549 20.26 23.85 17.15
CA PHE A 549 18.92 24.40 17.25
C PHE A 549 18.36 24.63 15.85
N GLU A 550 17.06 24.41 15.65
CA GLU A 550 16.33 24.71 14.41
C GLU A 550 14.95 25.30 14.73
N ASP A 551 14.41 26.13 13.85
CA ASP A 551 13.11 26.79 14.01
C ASP A 551 11.95 26.05 13.31
N LEU A 552 12.21 24.85 12.78
CA LEU A 552 11.24 24.01 12.09
C LEU A 552 11.30 22.56 12.56
N ALA A 553 10.14 21.92 12.74
CA ALA A 553 10.05 20.56 13.27
C ALA A 553 10.52 19.47 12.30
N ASP A 554 10.20 19.60 11.01
CA ASP A 554 10.51 18.63 9.96
C ASP A 554 12.01 18.27 9.85
N PRO A 555 12.95 19.25 9.79
CA PRO A 555 14.38 18.96 9.73
C PRO A 555 14.93 18.44 11.07
N ILE A 556 14.27 18.73 12.21
CA ILE A 556 14.61 18.17 13.53
C ILE A 556 14.31 16.68 13.57
N VAL A 557 13.06 16.30 13.25
CA VAL A 557 12.62 14.90 13.26
C VAL A 557 13.49 14.09 12.30
N THR A 558 13.71 14.60 11.09
CA THR A 558 14.53 13.93 10.07
C THR A 558 15.99 13.84 10.48
N GLY A 559 16.59 14.92 11.00
CA GLY A 559 18.01 14.93 11.39
C GLY A 559 18.30 13.98 12.55
N ARG A 560 17.39 13.88 13.53
CA ARG A 560 17.48 12.92 14.63
C ARG A 560 17.30 11.47 14.13
N ALA A 561 16.25 11.22 13.36
CA ALA A 561 15.90 9.86 12.92
C ALA A 561 16.93 9.27 11.94
N GLU A 562 17.46 10.08 11.02
CA GLU A 562 18.33 9.62 9.93
C GLU A 562 19.82 9.74 10.25
N LEU A 563 20.25 10.86 10.86
CA LEU A 563 21.68 11.14 11.07
C LEU A 563 22.11 11.09 12.54
N GLY A 564 21.16 10.96 13.48
CA GLY A 564 21.47 11.02 14.91
C GLY A 564 22.00 12.39 15.35
N MET A 565 21.61 13.47 14.66
CA MET A 565 22.01 14.82 15.05
C MET A 565 21.33 15.24 16.36
N PRO A 566 22.02 15.95 17.27
CA PRO A 566 21.45 16.46 18.52
C PRO A 566 20.61 17.72 18.28
N LYS A 567 19.61 17.61 17.40
CA LYS A 567 18.77 18.74 16.98
C LYS A 567 17.73 19.08 18.03
N LEU A 568 17.45 20.35 18.29
CA LEU A 568 16.40 20.81 19.20
C LEU A 568 15.65 21.96 18.57
N PHE A 569 14.41 22.16 18.99
CA PHE A 569 13.67 23.33 18.54
C PHE A 569 14.12 24.57 19.32
N ALA A 570 14.36 25.67 18.62
CA ALA A 570 14.41 27.02 19.19
C ALA A 570 13.96 28.03 18.14
N ASP A 571 13.33 29.11 18.58
CA ASP A 571 13.12 30.29 17.75
C ASP A 571 14.49 30.95 17.50
N ILE A 572 14.84 31.13 16.22
CA ILE A 572 16.09 31.75 15.78
C ILE A 572 15.75 33.03 15.03
N ASP A 573 16.05 34.17 15.63
CA ASP A 573 15.80 35.47 15.03
C ASP A 573 17.12 36.08 14.55
N VAL A 574 17.18 36.48 13.28
CA VAL A 574 18.38 37.03 12.63
C VAL A 574 18.04 38.45 12.18
N ARG A 575 18.70 39.44 12.79
CA ARG A 575 18.50 40.86 12.51
C ARG A 575 19.76 41.44 11.91
N GLU A 576 19.77 41.61 10.60
CA GLU A 576 20.79 42.38 9.90
C GLU A 576 20.54 43.88 10.14
N GLN A 577 21.59 44.64 10.47
CA GLN A 577 21.49 46.09 10.51
C GLN A 577 21.56 46.65 9.08
N GLY A 578 20.98 47.84 8.85
CA GLY A 578 20.86 48.44 7.53
C GLY A 578 22.19 48.74 6.80
N ASP A 579 23.33 48.57 7.49
CA ASP A 579 24.68 48.70 6.93
C ASP A 579 25.16 47.44 6.19
N GLY A 580 24.46 46.30 6.33
CA GLY A 580 24.87 45.00 5.79
C GLY A 580 26.19 44.47 6.36
N ARG A 581 26.70 45.09 7.43
CA ARG A 581 28.01 44.80 8.05
C ARG A 581 27.91 44.39 9.50
N SER A 582 26.73 44.52 10.10
CA SER A 582 26.47 44.13 11.48
C SER A 582 25.21 43.25 11.56
N CYS A 583 25.21 42.26 12.46
CA CYS A 583 24.12 41.32 12.63
C CYS A 583 23.97 40.92 14.10
N THR A 584 22.74 40.83 14.58
CA THR A 584 22.39 40.24 15.88
C THR A 584 21.51 39.01 15.65
N ILE A 585 21.88 37.89 16.27
CA ILE A 585 21.15 36.63 16.23
C ILE A 585 20.75 36.24 17.65
N SER A 586 19.47 35.95 17.87
CA SER A 586 18.98 35.51 19.18
C SER A 586 18.38 34.10 19.13
N LEU A 587 18.59 33.35 20.20
CA LEU A 587 18.01 32.03 20.43
C LEU A 587 17.00 32.13 21.57
N SER A 588 15.76 31.74 21.29
CA SER A 588 14.70 31.73 22.31
C SER A 588 13.81 30.50 22.21
N TRP A 589 13.05 30.23 23.25
CA TRP A 589 12.01 29.21 23.21
C TRP A 589 10.80 29.70 23.98
N ARG A 590 9.65 29.80 23.30
CA ARG A 590 8.41 30.34 23.88
C ARG A 590 8.61 31.72 24.52
N GLY A 591 9.42 32.57 23.87
CA GLY A 591 9.72 33.94 24.32
C GLY A 591 10.84 34.06 25.37
N ALA A 592 11.34 32.95 25.93
CA ALA A 592 12.50 32.99 26.83
C ALA A 592 13.80 32.96 26.01
N GLN A 593 14.45 34.11 25.84
CA GLN A 593 15.76 34.21 25.19
C GLN A 593 16.85 33.61 26.08
N PHE A 594 17.74 32.79 25.52
CA PHE A 594 18.83 32.15 26.26
C PHE A 594 20.19 32.24 25.55
N GLY A 595 20.23 32.74 24.32
CA GLY A 595 21.46 32.98 23.58
C GLY A 595 21.37 34.25 22.73
N GLU A 596 22.48 34.94 22.61
CA GLU A 596 22.66 36.13 21.77
C GLU A 596 24.06 36.11 21.15
N MET A 597 24.10 36.42 19.85
CA MET A 597 25.30 36.46 19.04
C MET A 597 25.30 37.78 18.25
N ASP A 598 26.33 38.59 18.46
CA ASP A 598 26.50 39.86 17.75
C ASP A 598 27.78 39.84 16.90
N ILE A 599 27.67 40.28 15.65
CA ILE A 599 28.81 40.48 14.74
C ILE A 599 28.81 41.94 14.29
N PHE A 600 29.98 42.59 14.29
CA PHE A 600 30.12 44.00 13.93
C PHE A 600 31.23 44.23 12.90
N GLY A 601 30.98 45.15 11.97
CA GLY A 601 32.01 45.68 11.08
C GLY A 601 32.60 44.64 10.12
N LEU A 602 31.76 43.80 9.52
CA LEU A 602 32.16 42.86 8.48
C LEU A 602 32.79 43.59 7.28
N VAL A 603 33.92 43.07 6.81
CA VAL A 603 34.64 43.56 5.63
C VAL A 603 34.88 42.44 4.63
N GLU A 604 34.94 42.78 3.35
CA GLU A 604 35.28 41.82 2.29
C GLU A 604 36.69 41.28 2.51
N GLU A 605 36.83 39.96 2.35
CA GLU A 605 38.12 39.30 2.42
C GLU A 605 38.95 39.65 1.17
N ASP A 606 40.15 40.21 1.34
CA ASP A 606 41.03 40.57 0.21
C ASP A 606 41.53 39.29 -0.49
N PRO A 607 41.16 39.02 -1.76
CA PRO A 607 41.52 37.80 -2.47
C PRO A 607 43.05 37.60 -2.62
N SER A 608 43.83 38.68 -2.46
CA SER A 608 45.28 38.67 -2.61
C SER A 608 46.04 38.15 -1.38
N ALA A 609 45.38 38.02 -0.22
CA ALA A 609 46.01 37.52 1.01
C ALA A 609 46.18 35.99 1.07
N VAL A 610 45.61 35.24 0.10
CA VAL A 610 45.63 33.75 0.08
C VAL A 610 46.74 33.18 -0.82
N ASN A 611 47.38 33.99 -1.66
CA ASN A 611 48.55 33.58 -2.46
C ASN A 611 49.88 34.10 -1.86
N GLY A 612 49.99 34.07 -0.54
CA GLY A 612 51.28 34.13 0.14
C GLY A 612 52.01 32.81 -0.07
N THR A 613 52.87 32.78 -1.09
CA THR A 613 54.05 31.92 -1.29
C THR A 613 54.37 30.94 -0.16
N GLU A 614 54.78 29.72 -0.54
CA GLU A 614 55.76 28.92 0.20
C GLU A 614 57.00 29.78 0.54
N GLN A 615 56.89 30.61 1.57
CA GLN A 615 58.01 31.25 2.21
C GLN A 615 58.34 30.37 3.40
N SER A 616 59.48 29.72 3.28
CA SER A 616 60.28 29.21 4.38
C SER A 616 60.38 30.27 5.48
N GLY A 617 59.42 30.29 6.38
CA GLY A 617 59.49 31.01 7.64
C GLY A 617 60.62 30.42 8.49
N PRO A 618 61.19 31.19 9.43
CA PRO A 618 62.33 30.76 10.22
C PRO A 618 61.99 29.44 10.94
N LEU A 619 62.96 28.51 10.94
CA LEU A 619 62.92 27.20 11.59
C LEU A 619 62.09 27.24 12.89
N ARG A 620 60.85 26.72 12.85
CA ARG A 620 60.07 26.45 14.05
C ARG A 620 60.91 25.52 14.92
N GLY A 621 61.22 25.95 16.14
CA GLY A 621 61.78 25.06 17.17
C GLY A 621 60.86 23.85 17.43
N PRO A 622 61.23 22.91 18.33
CA PRO A 622 60.51 21.66 18.55
C PRO A 622 59.18 21.92 19.28
N GLY A 623 58.23 22.54 18.59
CA GLY A 623 56.84 22.61 18.98
C GLY A 623 56.11 21.33 18.57
N PRO A 624 54.97 21.01 19.21
CA PRO A 624 54.16 19.87 18.81
C PRO A 624 53.75 19.98 17.33
N PRO A 625 53.67 18.86 16.59
CA PRO A 625 53.26 18.86 15.21
C PRO A 625 51.86 19.49 15.05
N PRO A 626 51.57 20.15 13.91
CA PRO A 626 50.25 20.69 13.63
C PRO A 626 49.21 19.55 13.65
N PRO A 627 47.97 19.82 14.09
CA PRO A 627 46.92 18.82 14.08
C PRO A 627 46.62 18.34 12.65
N PRO A 628 46.21 17.08 12.47
CA PRO A 628 45.73 16.58 11.18
C PRO A 628 44.55 17.41 10.67
N PRO A 629 44.38 17.55 9.34
CA PRO A 629 43.25 18.26 8.76
C PRO A 629 41.92 17.58 9.13
N GLU A 630 40.89 18.38 9.39
CA GLU A 630 39.56 17.86 9.70
C GLU A 630 38.94 17.21 8.46
N GLN A 631 38.51 15.95 8.61
CA GLN A 631 37.99 15.12 7.53
C GLN A 631 36.46 15.19 7.42
N GLY A 632 35.78 15.77 8.42
CA GLY A 632 34.31 15.81 8.47
C GLY A 632 33.74 16.20 9.83
N LEU A 633 32.46 15.92 10.01
CA LEU A 633 31.66 16.23 11.19
C LEU A 633 31.27 14.95 11.95
N PHE A 634 31.52 14.93 13.25
CA PHE A 634 31.07 13.91 14.18
C PHE A 634 29.73 14.27 14.80
N LEU A 635 28.88 13.26 14.90
CA LEU A 635 27.59 13.27 15.57
C LEU A 635 27.51 12.06 16.52
N TYR A 636 26.55 12.07 17.45
CA TYR A 636 26.31 10.95 18.36
C TYR A 636 24.84 10.64 18.44
N ARG A 637 24.45 9.47 17.93
CA ARG A 637 23.06 9.02 17.99
C ARG A 637 22.78 8.45 19.37
N TYR A 638 21.70 8.91 19.99
CA TYR A 638 21.12 8.31 21.19
C TYR A 638 19.60 8.23 21.04
N VAL A 639 19.04 7.02 21.14
CA VAL A 639 17.60 6.75 21.15
C VAL A 639 17.28 6.02 22.46
N PRO A 640 16.51 6.62 23.39
CA PRO A 640 16.18 5.97 24.65
C PRO A 640 15.24 4.79 24.43
N ALA A 641 15.44 3.73 25.21
CA ALA A 641 14.56 2.57 25.23
C ALA A 641 13.22 2.89 25.90
N VAL A 642 12.12 2.50 25.27
CA VAL A 642 10.77 2.72 25.81
C VAL A 642 10.56 1.84 27.04
N GLY A 643 10.30 2.46 28.19
CA GLY A 643 10.05 1.76 29.45
C GLY A 643 11.31 1.40 30.26
N GLU A 644 12.50 1.75 29.78
CA GLU A 644 13.78 1.44 30.44
C GLU A 644 14.64 2.72 30.61
N PRO A 645 14.35 3.56 31.63
CA PRO A 645 15.08 4.81 31.85
C PRO A 645 16.59 4.62 31.93
N GLY A 646 17.34 5.41 31.16
CA GLY A 646 18.81 5.36 31.13
C GLY A 646 19.41 4.28 30.22
N LYS A 647 18.59 3.44 29.59
CA LYS A 647 19.02 2.49 28.55
C LYS A 647 18.67 3.03 27.16
N ALA A 648 19.54 2.78 26.19
CA ALA A 648 19.33 3.15 24.80
C ALA A 648 18.91 1.95 23.95
N ASP A 649 17.95 2.15 23.05
CA ASP A 649 17.68 1.24 21.93
C ASP A 649 18.75 1.38 20.83
N ALA A 650 19.33 2.57 20.70
CA ALA A 650 20.44 2.84 19.78
C ALA A 650 21.37 3.91 20.35
N GLU A 651 22.66 3.58 20.46
CA GLU A 651 23.70 4.51 20.89
C GLU A 651 24.99 4.24 20.10
N TYR A 652 25.44 5.21 19.29
CA TYR A 652 26.66 5.08 18.49
C TYR A 652 27.16 6.39 17.87
N PRO A 653 28.48 6.50 17.60
CA PRO A 653 29.05 7.61 16.85
C PRO A 653 28.69 7.54 15.36
N VAL A 654 28.42 8.70 14.78
CA VAL A 654 28.13 8.90 13.34
C VAL A 654 29.13 9.92 12.78
N PHE A 655 29.58 9.71 11.55
CA PHE A 655 30.50 10.59 10.86
C PHE A 655 29.96 11.01 9.50
N VAL A 656 29.93 12.31 9.25
CA VAL A 656 29.58 12.94 7.98
C VAL A 656 30.88 13.45 7.34
N PRO A 657 31.37 12.84 6.25
CA PRO A 657 32.59 13.31 5.58
C PRO A 657 32.44 14.72 5.05
N LYS A 658 33.53 15.49 5.06
CA LYS A 658 33.60 16.76 4.35
C LYS A 658 33.51 16.49 2.85
N GLN A 659 32.59 17.16 2.16
CA GLN A 659 32.48 17.08 0.70
C GLN A 659 33.36 18.16 0.05
N GLU A 660 33.89 17.86 -1.15
CA GLU A 660 34.51 18.88 -1.99
C GLU A 660 33.42 19.66 -2.74
N PRO A 661 33.63 20.98 -2.98
CA PRO A 661 32.69 21.75 -3.79
C PRO A 661 32.54 21.14 -5.19
N ALA A 662 31.33 21.20 -5.74
CA ALA A 662 31.14 20.80 -7.13
C ALA A 662 32.00 21.68 -8.07
N PRO A 663 32.58 21.12 -9.16
CA PRO A 663 33.53 21.84 -10.02
C PRO A 663 33.01 23.17 -10.60
N ASP A 664 31.70 23.29 -10.77
CA ASP A 664 31.02 24.44 -11.38
C ASP A 664 30.25 25.32 -10.37
N ALA A 665 30.42 25.10 -9.06
CA ALA A 665 29.72 25.89 -8.05
C ALA A 665 30.32 27.31 -7.97
N ALA A 666 29.46 28.33 -8.06
CA ALA A 666 29.88 29.70 -7.80
C ALA A 666 30.46 29.81 -6.38
N ALA A 667 31.64 30.40 -6.25
CA ALA A 667 32.28 30.59 -4.95
C ALA A 667 31.36 31.45 -4.04
N PRO A 668 31.17 31.06 -2.77
CA PRO A 668 30.38 31.86 -1.85
C PRO A 668 31.07 33.19 -1.54
N THR A 669 30.28 34.22 -1.29
CA THR A 669 30.78 35.53 -0.84
C THR A 669 31.03 35.47 0.65
N THR A 670 32.25 35.82 1.09
CA THR A 670 32.65 35.81 2.51
C THR A 670 33.06 37.20 2.97
N LEU A 671 32.48 37.64 4.09
CA LEU A 671 32.93 38.80 4.85
C LEU A 671 33.48 38.33 6.21
N THR A 672 34.50 39.01 6.72
CA THR A 672 35.15 38.64 7.98
C THR A 672 35.29 39.83 8.93
N THR A 673 35.40 39.56 10.23
CA THR A 673 35.73 40.53 11.28
C THR A 673 36.32 39.81 12.49
N LYS A 674 36.98 40.55 13.37
CA LYS A 674 37.40 40.06 14.71
C LYS A 674 36.51 40.60 15.83
N THR A 675 35.57 41.49 15.50
CA THR A 675 34.70 42.16 16.45
C THR A 675 33.36 41.45 16.50
N ALA A 676 33.17 40.63 17.53
CA ALA A 676 31.93 39.92 17.75
C ALA A 676 31.68 39.69 19.25
N SER A 677 30.49 39.23 19.63
CA SER A 677 30.09 38.96 21.01
C SER A 677 29.20 37.71 21.07
N LEU A 678 29.37 36.92 22.12
CA LEU A 678 28.54 35.74 22.42
C LEU A 678 28.09 35.83 23.88
N LYS A 679 26.79 35.75 24.11
CA LYS A 679 26.20 35.73 25.45
C LYS A 679 25.18 34.61 25.56
N PHE A 680 25.23 33.88 26.65
CA PHE A 680 24.24 32.86 26.98
C PHE A 680 23.72 33.10 28.39
N GLU A 681 22.41 32.98 28.57
CA GLU A 681 21.77 33.07 29.87
C GLU A 681 21.40 31.66 30.33
N PRO A 682 21.81 31.22 31.54
CA PRO A 682 21.63 29.84 31.96
C PRO A 682 20.15 29.43 32.07
N ARG A 683 19.29 30.40 32.42
CA ARG A 683 17.87 30.20 32.76
C ARG A 683 17.68 29.08 33.81
N ASP A 684 16.45 28.82 34.19
CA ASP A 684 16.11 27.79 35.18
C ASP A 684 14.87 27.01 34.74
N TRP A 685 14.45 26.03 35.56
CA TRP A 685 13.25 25.24 35.27
C TRP A 685 11.98 26.09 35.11
N GLN A 686 11.89 27.23 35.80
CA GLN A 686 10.71 28.09 35.76
C GLN A 686 10.66 28.92 34.48
N SER A 687 11.81 29.44 34.04
CA SER A 687 11.93 30.31 32.86
C SER A 687 12.17 29.56 31.54
N LEU A 688 12.77 28.37 31.59
CA LEU A 688 13.10 27.55 30.39
C LEU A 688 13.05 26.03 30.69
N PRO A 689 11.88 25.46 31.04
CA PRO A 689 11.76 24.11 31.59
C PRO A 689 12.38 23.00 30.71
N THR A 690 12.26 23.10 29.38
CA THR A 690 12.69 22.01 28.48
C THR A 690 14.12 22.15 27.95
N LEU A 691 14.79 23.30 28.16
CA LEU A 691 16.13 23.57 27.61
C LEU A 691 17.11 24.17 28.63
N HIS A 692 16.71 24.44 29.89
CA HIS A 692 17.56 25.05 30.93
C HIS A 692 18.88 24.31 31.16
N ASN A 693 18.90 22.97 31.07
CA ASN A 693 20.14 22.19 31.21
C ASN A 693 21.16 22.52 30.11
N ILE A 694 20.68 22.79 28.90
CA ILE A 694 21.51 23.14 27.74
C ILE A 694 21.92 24.61 27.80
N ALA A 695 20.97 25.50 28.10
CA ALA A 695 21.25 26.93 28.26
C ALA A 695 22.30 27.18 29.36
N LYS A 696 22.18 26.49 30.50
CA LYS A 696 23.19 26.48 31.56
C LYS A 696 24.54 25.97 31.07
N GLY A 697 24.57 24.84 30.36
CA GLY A 697 25.80 24.29 29.79
C GLY A 697 26.48 25.20 28.76
N LEU A 698 25.71 25.98 27.99
CA LEU A 698 26.25 26.98 27.07
C LEU A 698 26.82 28.20 27.81
N ALA A 699 26.12 28.69 28.85
CA ALA A 699 26.58 29.81 29.69
C ALA A 699 27.86 29.49 30.49
N GLU A 700 28.10 28.22 30.79
CA GLU A 700 29.30 27.75 31.47
C GLU A 700 30.52 27.57 30.54
N VAL A 701 30.37 27.66 29.21
CA VAL A 701 31.48 27.58 28.24
C VAL A 701 32.42 28.77 28.43
N PRO A 702 33.69 28.58 28.83
CA PRO A 702 34.62 29.69 28.97
C PRO A 702 35.05 30.22 27.59
N ILE A 703 34.80 31.50 27.30
CA ILE A 703 35.24 32.16 26.07
C ILE A 703 36.47 33.00 26.39
N TYR A 704 37.66 32.55 25.96
CA TYR A 704 38.92 33.23 26.26
C TYR A 704 39.24 34.36 25.29
N ALA A 705 38.98 34.12 24.00
CA ALA A 705 39.20 35.10 22.95
C ALA A 705 38.38 34.72 21.71
N ILE A 706 37.89 35.72 20.97
CA ILE A 706 37.32 35.52 19.64
C ILE A 706 38.47 35.54 18.64
N GLU A 707 38.54 34.51 17.80
CA GLU A 707 39.56 34.38 16.76
C GLU A 707 39.10 35.04 15.46
N GLU A 708 37.88 34.73 15.05
CA GLU A 708 37.27 35.25 13.83
C GLU A 708 35.74 35.19 13.92
N ALA A 709 35.08 36.10 13.20
CA ALA A 709 33.67 36.01 12.87
C ALA A 709 33.49 36.18 11.35
N LYS A 710 32.55 35.44 10.77
CA LYS A 710 32.34 35.37 9.32
C LYS A 710 30.86 35.46 8.96
N LEU A 711 30.59 36.05 7.81
CA LEU A 711 29.34 35.96 7.07
C LEU A 711 29.63 35.32 5.71
N THR A 712 29.01 34.20 5.41
CA THR A 712 29.13 33.49 4.14
C THR A 712 27.75 33.41 3.46
N LYS A 713 27.65 33.87 2.22
CA LYS A 713 26.42 33.79 1.40
C LYS A 713 26.69 32.96 0.15
N GLY A 714 25.81 32.04 -0.19
CA GLY A 714 26.01 31.17 -1.35
C GLY A 714 24.75 30.48 -1.86
N VAL A 715 24.93 29.74 -2.95
CA VAL A 715 23.90 28.93 -3.61
C VAL A 715 24.20 27.45 -3.38
N GLY A 716 23.15 26.66 -3.14
CA GLY A 716 23.24 25.26 -2.75
C GLY A 716 23.17 25.07 -1.24
N VAL A 717 23.04 23.83 -0.79
CA VAL A 717 23.07 23.46 0.62
C VAL A 717 23.96 22.23 0.82
N ASP A 718 24.60 22.15 1.99
CA ASP A 718 25.48 21.02 2.32
C ASP A 718 24.74 19.68 2.22
N ASP A 719 25.32 18.75 1.46
CA ASP A 719 24.83 17.39 1.39
C ASP A 719 25.43 16.55 2.53
N VAL A 720 24.60 16.29 3.53
CA VAL A 720 24.93 15.45 4.69
C VAL A 720 24.53 13.98 4.51
N SER A 721 24.14 13.56 3.30
CA SER A 721 23.68 12.20 3.00
C SER A 721 24.77 11.13 3.19
N GLY A 722 26.05 11.51 3.14
CA GLY A 722 27.19 10.62 3.39
C GLY A 722 27.40 10.20 4.85
N GLY A 723 26.54 10.68 5.76
CA GLY A 723 26.56 10.34 7.18
C GLY A 723 26.42 8.85 7.42
N ARG A 724 27.37 8.26 8.15
CA ARG A 724 27.41 6.82 8.42
C ARG A 724 27.80 6.52 9.85
N ARG A 725 27.24 5.45 10.39
CA ARG A 725 27.66 4.87 11.67
C ARG A 725 29.14 4.48 11.56
N LEU A 726 29.95 4.88 12.54
CA LEU A 726 31.37 4.49 12.54
C LEU A 726 31.57 3.05 13.02
N GLU A 727 30.74 2.58 13.96
CA GLU A 727 30.80 1.24 14.56
C GLU A 727 29.48 0.74 15.12
#